data_AF-A0A397B5F9-F1
#
_entry.id   AF-A0A397B5F9-F1
#
_cell.length_a   1.000
_cell.length_b   1.000
_cell.length_c   1.000
_cell.angle_alpha   90.00
_cell.angle_beta   90.00
_cell.angle_gamma   90.00
#
_symmetry.space_group_name_H-M   'P 1'
#
loop_
_entity.id
_entity.type
_entity.pdbx_description
1 polymer ?
#
loop_
_entity_poly.entity_id
_entity_poly.type
_entity_poly.pdbx_seq_one_letter_code
_entity_poly.pdbx_strand_id
1 'polypeptide(L)'
;MWMSDHAPAKHLLRRIFPPGLVSCLEMRLLSPAEECQLDDLEKTTFMDKFGAFNAELLLSRRSPSEVDNESFYDNGSDGLSVHSNHAISDTMLSSAKLLDRMHIKTTGTNVFDKSTLNHGATTSSVSSRGSRSSVLKDGLFNVQMLRRAITRGLGAAIPESSASSPSATPSDRSPENFRILFHMVQQEHESIELVWTSATREELQTALSHEIHRFREFFASSAANVVWNYEDFSISYTSLEHELVVDGMYLRHLLQCPVAAVSDDGEDAWRPPLHMEDMPVKKPKRFVTALYKKILREQGDAEFKGHVDVSVKCLKALAFVTWVYEFEYYLPVEDVGYLLAMVESTTRCELLVHLLQVLRSVTKVAFNGAKLAKDPRAVPLLVALIQMAHVSQRNQPSTRRQAVWTCGANTLERKTLDEVRQYLKDNTNVNNHHESLEVPIGRWMDTANSTLGNIPQLKWEFGMDRPFDPVHVAHDAIHVLIALLKSNPLVTLPEVVVFPIPVGRQLTAAHIADMASILVLHELPKLSELAMHVLVLLSSSYASPSLYTTGVFYMLFLYKGDSFTDFASFLQATHQLQTVSTKPRHILADLLPPAMIDQLDLLSPAEFSALFCSGDHVESPRVIWNPTMRHMLWRNCLAHLDDHRATLQQDVATPYEYHPMAPVVYHEHLDHELYCHGYYLRQLCISTEVIKDPVAFLTSLHDAWTAEVHRVAVGVSRDEAKATLELVVDDGNCDDVRDAYKRLGKPICPEQALADPDKLQR
;
A
#
# COMPACT_ATOMS: atom_id res chain seq x y z
N MET A 1 45.25 29.22 1.66
CA MET A 1 44.31 28.30 2.34
C MET A 1 43.45 27.50 1.37
N TRP A 2 42.92 28.10 0.30
CA TRP A 2 42.13 27.41 -0.73
C TRP A 2 43.02 26.80 -1.83
N MET A 3 44.11 26.14 -1.44
CA MET A 3 44.90 25.35 -2.37
C MET A 3 44.32 23.94 -2.36
N SER A 4 44.02 23.41 -3.54
CA SER A 4 43.37 22.12 -3.83
C SER A 4 43.98 20.91 -3.11
N ASP A 5 45.19 21.06 -2.57
CA ASP A 5 46.03 19.96 -2.08
C ASP A 5 46.19 19.95 -0.55
N HIS A 6 45.55 20.87 0.17
CA HIS A 6 45.67 20.92 1.63
C HIS A 6 44.53 20.15 2.31
N ALA A 7 44.78 18.88 2.66
CA ALA A 7 43.83 18.03 3.39
C ALA A 7 43.20 18.72 4.64
N PRO A 8 43.96 19.47 5.46
CA PRO A 8 43.39 20.22 6.59
C PRO A 8 42.33 21.27 6.19
N ALA A 9 42.47 21.91 5.02
CA ALA A 9 41.45 22.84 4.53
C ALA A 9 40.15 22.13 4.15
N LYS A 10 40.23 20.94 3.56
CA LYS A 10 39.04 20.11 3.26
C LYS A 10 38.36 19.60 4.52
N HIS A 11 39.15 19.22 5.53
CA HIS A 11 38.61 18.85 6.85
C HIS A 11 37.90 20.03 7.52
N LEU A 12 38.44 21.24 7.42
CA LEU A 12 37.78 22.45 7.90
C LEU A 12 36.46 22.71 7.17
N LEU A 13 36.43 22.62 5.83
CA LEU A 13 35.20 22.81 5.05
C LEU A 13 34.12 21.77 5.43
N ARG A 14 34.50 20.53 5.72
CA ARG A 14 33.57 19.47 6.21
C ARG A 14 33.01 19.74 7.60
N ARG A 15 33.69 20.55 8.42
CA ARG A 15 33.23 20.96 9.76
C ARG A 15 32.37 22.24 9.75
N ILE A 16 32.54 23.05 8.71
CA ILE A 16 31.84 24.35 8.58
C ILE A 16 30.61 24.21 7.69
N PHE A 17 30.68 23.49 6.56
CA PHE A 17 29.57 23.34 5.63
C PHE A 17 28.83 22.00 5.81
N PRO A 18 27.51 21.97 5.58
CA PRO A 18 26.76 20.72 5.45
C PRO A 18 27.35 19.78 4.37
N PRO A 19 27.27 18.45 4.55
CA PRO A 19 27.85 17.47 3.62
C PRO A 19 27.36 17.59 2.16
N GLY A 20 26.11 18.02 1.95
CA GLY A 20 25.54 18.23 0.63
C GLY A 20 26.27 19.31 -0.18
N LEU A 21 26.65 20.43 0.47
CA LEU A 21 27.42 21.50 -0.17
C LEU A 21 28.87 21.05 -0.43
N VAL A 22 29.49 20.34 0.50
CA VAL A 22 30.86 19.83 0.30
C VAL A 22 30.94 18.85 -0.87
N SER A 23 29.88 18.07 -1.11
CA SER A 23 29.80 17.13 -2.24
C SER A 23 29.87 17.83 -3.61
N CYS A 24 29.54 19.13 -3.70
CA CYS A 24 29.69 19.92 -4.92
C CYS A 24 31.16 20.03 -5.38
N LEU A 25 32.11 20.03 -4.44
CA LEU A 25 33.54 20.08 -4.74
C LEU A 25 34.01 18.83 -5.50
N GLU A 26 33.37 17.68 -5.25
CA GLU A 26 33.74 16.38 -5.80
C GLU A 26 33.03 16.06 -7.15
N MET A 27 32.26 17.02 -7.71
CA MET A 27 31.55 16.87 -8.99
C MET A 27 32.49 16.88 -10.21
N ARG A 28 32.02 16.37 -11.36
CA ARG A 28 32.71 16.52 -12.67
C ARG A 28 32.75 18.01 -13.02
N LEU A 29 33.88 18.50 -13.56
CA LEU A 29 33.97 19.85 -14.11
C LEU A 29 32.79 20.15 -15.02
N LEU A 30 32.29 21.38 -14.92
CA LEU A 30 31.25 21.88 -15.78
C LEU A 30 31.74 21.83 -17.24
N SER A 31 30.86 21.42 -18.14
CA SER A 31 31.10 21.58 -19.57
C SER A 31 31.04 23.06 -19.94
N PRO A 32 31.63 23.48 -21.09
CA PRO A 32 31.57 24.88 -21.52
C PRO A 32 30.15 25.44 -21.63
N ALA A 33 29.16 24.58 -21.94
CA ALA A 33 27.75 24.96 -21.95
C ALA A 33 27.19 25.20 -20.54
N GLU A 34 27.58 24.37 -19.57
CA GLU A 34 27.18 24.51 -18.16
C GLU A 34 27.87 25.72 -17.50
N GLU A 35 29.12 26.03 -17.88
CA GLU A 35 29.82 27.24 -17.42
C GLU A 35 29.15 28.52 -17.96
N CYS A 36 28.78 28.53 -19.23
CA CYS A 36 28.07 29.66 -19.84
C CYS A 36 26.69 29.88 -19.17
N GLN A 37 25.97 28.79 -18.86
CA GLN A 37 24.73 28.87 -18.08
C GLN A 37 24.95 29.44 -16.67
N LEU A 38 26.04 29.02 -16.00
CA LEU A 38 26.40 29.55 -14.70
C LEU A 38 26.79 31.04 -14.75
N ASP A 39 27.53 31.46 -15.79
CA ASP A 39 27.86 32.88 -16.03
C ASP A 39 26.58 33.73 -16.12
N ASP A 40 25.57 33.25 -16.83
CA ASP A 40 24.31 33.97 -17.01
C ASP A 40 23.47 33.99 -15.72
N LEU A 41 23.51 32.92 -14.93
CA LEU A 41 22.91 32.88 -13.59
C LEU A 41 23.59 33.83 -12.61
N GLU A 42 24.92 33.89 -12.60
CA GLU A 42 25.66 34.78 -11.73
C GLU A 42 25.39 36.25 -12.10
N LYS A 43 25.27 36.58 -13.40
CA LYS A 43 24.89 37.92 -13.87
C LYS A 43 23.49 38.33 -13.44
N THR A 44 22.50 37.45 -13.58
CA THR A 44 21.12 37.74 -13.15
C THR A 44 21.03 37.94 -11.65
N THR A 45 21.61 37.02 -10.88
CA THR A 45 21.69 37.13 -9.40
C THR A 45 22.38 38.42 -8.96
N PHE A 46 23.44 38.84 -9.66
CA PHE A 46 24.13 40.10 -9.41
C PHE A 46 23.27 41.32 -9.74
N MET A 47 22.56 41.31 -10.88
CA MET A 47 21.65 42.40 -11.26
C MET A 47 20.49 42.54 -10.28
N ASP A 48 19.94 41.44 -9.77
CA ASP A 48 18.87 41.46 -8.76
C ASP A 48 19.36 42.03 -7.43
N LYS A 49 20.53 41.59 -6.96
CA LYS A 49 21.17 42.13 -5.74
C LYS A 49 21.54 43.61 -5.89
N PHE A 50 22.01 44.02 -7.07
CA PHE A 50 22.32 45.42 -7.38
C PHE A 50 21.05 46.28 -7.47
N GLY A 51 19.96 45.72 -8.02
CA GLY A 51 18.64 46.35 -8.04
C GLY A 51 18.06 46.53 -6.64
N ALA A 52 18.15 45.51 -5.79
CA ALA A 52 17.73 45.56 -4.38
C ALA A 52 18.54 46.59 -3.59
N PHE A 53 19.86 46.61 -3.75
CA PHE A 53 20.73 47.61 -3.12
C PHE A 53 20.37 49.04 -3.55
N ASN A 54 20.13 49.27 -4.85
CA ASN A 54 19.69 50.58 -5.34
C ASN A 54 18.31 50.96 -4.81
N ALA A 55 17.37 50.01 -4.69
CA ALA A 55 16.06 50.25 -4.10
C ALA A 55 16.14 50.61 -2.61
N GLU A 56 17.00 49.92 -1.85
CA GLU A 56 17.26 50.19 -0.43
C GLU A 56 17.96 51.55 -0.22
N LEU A 57 18.86 51.93 -1.14
CA LEU A 57 19.52 53.24 -1.15
C LEU A 57 18.55 54.37 -1.54
N LEU A 58 17.54 54.08 -2.37
CA LEU A 58 16.46 55.01 -2.72
C LEU A 58 15.44 55.16 -1.58
N LEU A 59 15.15 54.09 -0.84
CA LEU A 59 14.29 54.14 0.37
C LEU A 59 14.99 54.86 1.52
N SER A 60 16.29 54.65 1.71
CA SER A 60 17.09 55.35 2.74
C SER A 60 17.32 56.83 2.44
N ARG A 61 17.05 57.30 1.21
CA ARG A 61 17.09 58.71 0.82
C ARG A 61 15.77 59.47 1.00
N ARG A 62 14.70 58.82 1.45
CA ARG A 62 13.48 59.52 1.88
C ARG A 62 13.58 59.90 3.36
N SER A 63 14.08 61.11 3.61
CA SER A 63 13.93 61.80 4.89
C SER A 63 12.49 62.34 5.04
N PRO A 64 11.93 62.41 6.26
CA PRO A 64 10.56 62.85 6.51
C PRO A 64 10.47 64.38 6.55
N SER A 65 10.20 65.01 5.40
CA SER A 65 9.75 66.39 5.37
C SER A 65 9.05 66.67 4.05
N GLU A 66 7.73 66.49 4.04
CA GLU A 66 6.72 67.32 3.35
C GLU A 66 5.39 66.57 3.47
N VAL A 67 4.77 66.75 4.63
CA VAL A 67 3.33 66.60 4.81
C VAL A 67 2.76 67.99 4.49
N ASP A 68 1.94 68.07 3.44
CA ASP A 68 0.78 68.98 3.25
C ASP A 68 0.65 69.43 1.79
N ASN A 69 -0.19 68.73 1.02
CA ASN A 69 -1.45 69.31 0.50
C ASN A 69 -2.15 68.33 -0.46
N GLU A 70 -3.20 67.71 0.06
CA GLU A 70 -4.29 67.08 -0.67
C GLU A 70 -5.25 68.15 -1.23
N SER A 71 -5.70 67.98 -2.48
CA SER A 71 -6.96 68.47 -3.11
C SER A 71 -6.73 68.61 -4.64
N PHE A 72 -7.63 68.36 -5.60
CA PHE A 72 -9.04 68.02 -5.70
C PHE A 72 -9.30 67.54 -7.16
N TYR A 73 -10.47 66.95 -7.41
CA TYR A 73 -10.94 66.18 -8.57
C TYR A 73 -10.89 66.76 -10.01
N ASP A 74 -10.83 65.84 -11.00
CA ASP A 74 -11.87 65.53 -12.03
C ASP A 74 -11.52 65.60 -13.54
N ASN A 75 -11.98 64.54 -14.23
CA ASN A 75 -12.42 64.30 -15.62
C ASN A 75 -11.90 65.07 -16.85
N GLY A 76 -11.79 64.32 -17.96
CA GLY A 76 -12.23 64.81 -19.29
C GLY A 76 -11.41 64.35 -20.50
N SER A 77 -12.08 63.69 -21.44
CA SER A 77 -11.62 63.07 -22.69
C SER A 77 -11.29 64.02 -23.86
N ASP A 78 -10.34 63.61 -24.73
CA ASP A 78 -10.42 63.54 -26.22
C ASP A 78 -9.15 63.99 -27.00
N GLY A 79 -8.82 63.22 -28.05
CA GLY A 79 -8.38 63.77 -29.34
C GLY A 79 -6.88 63.83 -29.73
N LEU A 80 -6.42 62.81 -30.46
CA LEU A 80 -5.51 62.81 -31.63
C LEU A 80 -4.23 63.70 -31.70
N SER A 81 -3.08 63.00 -31.71
CA SER A 81 -1.97 63.02 -32.71
C SER A 81 -1.11 64.29 -32.95
N VAL A 82 0.18 64.18 -32.56
CA VAL A 82 1.43 64.33 -33.37
C VAL A 82 2.56 65.22 -32.78
N HIS A 83 3.76 64.60 -32.70
CA HIS A 83 5.15 65.08 -32.61
C HIS A 83 5.80 65.59 -31.28
N SER A 84 6.58 64.66 -30.71
CA SER A 84 8.00 64.73 -30.27
C SER A 84 8.45 65.53 -29.03
N ASN A 85 8.99 64.74 -28.07
CA ASN A 85 10.13 64.94 -27.14
C ASN A 85 10.02 66.11 -26.14
N HIS A 86 10.20 65.97 -24.83
CA HIS A 86 11.27 65.29 -24.10
C HIS A 86 10.93 65.24 -22.59
N ALA A 87 11.32 64.15 -21.91
CA ALA A 87 11.75 64.07 -20.51
C ALA A 87 10.80 64.45 -19.35
N ILE A 88 10.84 63.59 -18.32
CA ILE A 88 10.32 63.75 -16.94
C ILE A 88 8.88 63.22 -16.75
N SER A 89 8.72 61.90 -16.68
CA SER A 89 7.62 61.25 -15.92
C SER A 89 7.83 59.75 -15.63
N ASP A 90 8.85 59.09 -16.18
CA ASP A 90 9.09 57.65 -16.00
C ASP A 90 9.59 57.21 -14.61
N THR A 91 9.96 58.13 -13.71
CA THR A 91 10.52 57.75 -12.40
C THR A 91 9.47 57.29 -11.38
N MET A 92 8.20 57.67 -11.52
CA MET A 92 7.16 57.36 -10.52
C MET A 92 6.39 56.05 -10.80
N LEU A 93 6.32 55.59 -12.05
CA LEU A 93 5.71 54.28 -12.38
C LEU A 93 6.66 53.09 -12.19
N SER A 94 7.96 53.32 -12.04
CA SER A 94 8.96 52.28 -11.84
C SER A 94 8.93 51.69 -10.43
N SER A 95 8.64 52.50 -9.41
CA SER A 95 8.64 52.08 -8.00
C SER A 95 7.47 51.15 -7.66
N ALA A 96 6.27 51.40 -8.21
CA ALA A 96 5.09 50.58 -7.96
C ALA A 96 5.20 49.20 -8.64
N LYS A 97 5.78 49.13 -9.85
CA LYS A 97 6.07 47.85 -10.54
C LYS A 97 7.24 47.08 -9.92
N LEU A 98 8.17 47.76 -9.25
CA LEU A 98 9.25 47.14 -8.47
C LEU A 98 8.75 46.53 -7.15
N LEU A 99 7.78 47.15 -6.49
CA LEU A 99 7.15 46.60 -5.29
C LEU A 99 6.26 45.38 -5.61
N ASP A 100 5.57 45.38 -6.76
CA ASP A 100 4.77 44.22 -7.21
C ASP A 100 5.66 43.02 -7.59
N ARG A 101 6.90 43.27 -8.06
CA ARG A 101 7.93 42.23 -8.22
C ARG A 101 8.55 41.74 -6.90
N MET A 102 8.45 42.52 -5.82
CA MET A 102 8.97 42.16 -4.50
C MET A 102 7.98 41.26 -3.71
N HIS A 103 6.73 41.14 -4.17
CA HIS A 103 5.72 40.23 -3.59
C HIS A 103 5.59 38.89 -4.31
N ILE A 104 6.55 38.52 -5.16
CA ILE A 104 6.72 37.10 -5.50
C ILE A 104 7.24 36.40 -4.25
N LYS A 105 6.29 35.89 -3.46
CA LYS A 105 6.51 34.76 -2.56
C LYS A 105 7.43 33.76 -3.27
N THR A 106 8.65 33.61 -2.77
CA THR A 106 9.33 32.32 -2.73
C THR A 106 8.54 31.38 -1.81
N THR A 107 7.27 31.14 -2.14
CA THR A 107 6.64 29.86 -1.86
C THR A 107 7.31 28.91 -2.82
N GLY A 108 8.18 28.04 -2.29
CA GLY A 108 8.63 26.86 -3.00
C GLY A 108 7.41 26.07 -3.45
N THR A 109 6.97 26.31 -4.68
CA THR A 109 6.06 25.43 -5.37
C THR A 109 6.84 24.17 -5.67
N ASN A 110 6.47 23.09 -4.99
CA ASN A 110 6.76 21.72 -5.38
C ASN A 110 6.41 21.57 -6.88
N VAL A 111 7.42 21.51 -7.76
CA VAL A 111 7.20 21.27 -9.19
C VAL A 111 7.26 19.77 -9.44
N PHE A 112 6.16 19.10 -9.15
CA PHE A 112 5.71 17.89 -9.85
C PHE A 112 4.23 18.08 -10.15
N ASP A 113 3.91 19.04 -11.02
CA ASP A 113 2.56 19.20 -11.54
C ASP A 113 2.45 18.63 -12.97
N LYS A 114 1.42 17.78 -13.13
CA LYS A 114 1.04 17.01 -14.31
C LYS A 114 0.91 17.89 -15.57
N SER A 115 1.58 17.51 -16.66
CA SER A 115 1.22 17.97 -17.99
C SER A 115 0.02 17.16 -18.51
N THR A 116 -1.17 17.76 -18.48
CA THR A 116 -2.36 17.28 -19.21
C THR A 116 -2.16 17.42 -20.72
N LEU A 117 -2.37 16.31 -21.45
CA LEU A 117 -2.47 16.27 -22.90
C LEU A 117 -3.64 17.10 -23.42
N ASN A 118 -3.43 17.83 -24.52
CA ASN A 118 -4.49 18.14 -25.47
C ASN A 118 -3.92 18.16 -26.91
N HIS A 119 -4.56 17.38 -27.77
CA HIS A 119 -4.34 17.30 -29.21
C HIS A 119 -4.95 18.51 -29.93
N GLY A 120 -4.33 18.95 -31.03
CA GLY A 120 -5.03 19.69 -32.09
C GLY A 120 -4.15 20.61 -32.96
N ALA A 121 -4.17 20.31 -34.27
CA ALA A 121 -3.84 21.17 -35.42
C ALA A 121 -2.39 21.23 -35.93
N THR A 122 -2.22 20.52 -37.05
CA THR A 122 -1.22 20.67 -38.12
C THR A 122 -1.17 22.07 -38.73
N THR A 123 0.03 22.65 -38.84
CA THR A 123 0.49 23.34 -40.07
C THR A 123 2.02 23.36 -40.11
N SER A 124 2.58 22.91 -41.22
CA SER A 124 4.00 22.90 -41.56
C SER A 124 4.53 24.30 -41.93
N SER A 125 5.62 24.72 -41.31
CA SER A 125 6.54 25.69 -41.92
C SER A 125 7.99 25.38 -41.55
N VAL A 126 8.77 25.10 -42.59
CA VAL A 126 10.22 24.92 -42.57
C VAL A 126 10.90 26.21 -42.09
N SER A 127 11.79 26.12 -41.10
CA SER A 127 12.77 27.17 -40.81
C SER A 127 14.04 26.58 -40.18
N SER A 128 15.12 26.77 -40.95
CA SER A 128 16.54 26.86 -40.61
C SER A 128 17.07 26.39 -39.24
N ARG A 129 18.05 25.49 -39.31
CA ARG A 129 19.03 25.15 -38.26
C ARG A 129 19.66 26.42 -37.68
N GLY A 130 19.27 26.76 -36.46
CA GLY A 130 20.03 27.59 -35.53
C GLY A 130 20.10 26.87 -34.20
N SER A 131 21.31 26.51 -33.76
CA SER A 131 21.57 25.89 -32.45
C SER A 131 21.07 26.81 -31.34
N ARG A 132 19.90 26.49 -30.77
CA ARG A 132 19.45 27.09 -29.51
C ARG A 132 19.99 26.22 -28.38
N SER A 133 20.91 26.76 -27.58
CA SER A 133 21.23 26.17 -26.28
C SER A 133 19.95 26.17 -25.44
N SER A 134 19.59 25.02 -24.88
CA SER A 134 18.48 24.93 -23.94
C SER A 134 18.91 25.61 -22.64
N VAL A 135 18.61 26.90 -22.50
CA VAL A 135 18.75 27.62 -21.23
C VAL A 135 17.70 27.04 -20.28
N LEU A 136 18.16 26.29 -19.27
CA LEU A 136 17.32 25.82 -18.18
C LEU A 136 16.96 27.01 -17.30
N LYS A 137 15.70 27.10 -16.85
CA LYS A 137 15.29 28.11 -15.86
C LYS A 137 16.14 27.97 -14.58
N ASP A 138 16.39 29.07 -13.87
CA ASP A 138 17.35 29.17 -12.76
C ASP A 138 17.23 28.06 -11.70
N GLY A 139 16.00 27.68 -11.33
CA GLY A 139 15.76 26.58 -10.39
C GLY A 139 16.15 25.20 -10.95
N LEU A 140 15.97 24.94 -12.24
CA LEU A 140 16.28 23.66 -12.87
C LEU A 140 17.78 23.40 -12.93
N PHE A 141 18.60 24.43 -13.17
CA PHE A 141 20.06 24.30 -13.16
C PHE A 141 20.57 23.92 -11.77
N ASN A 142 20.13 24.63 -10.73
CA ASN A 142 20.52 24.35 -9.35
C ASN A 142 20.09 22.94 -8.91
N VAL A 143 18.85 22.54 -9.23
CA VAL A 143 18.34 21.18 -8.96
C VAL A 143 19.15 20.12 -9.70
N GLN A 144 19.52 20.35 -10.97
CA GLN A 144 20.35 19.42 -11.73
C GLN A 144 21.76 19.30 -11.14
N MET A 145 22.38 20.41 -10.74
CA MET A 145 23.71 20.38 -10.13
C MET A 145 23.69 19.71 -8.76
N LEU A 146 22.67 19.96 -7.95
CA LEU A 146 22.46 19.27 -6.67
C LEU A 146 22.22 17.77 -6.91
N ARG A 147 21.31 17.38 -7.81
CA ARG A 147 21.08 15.98 -8.21
C ARG A 147 22.35 15.31 -8.70
N ARG A 148 23.24 16.03 -9.38
CA ARG A 148 24.52 15.52 -9.90
C ARG A 148 25.58 15.36 -8.81
N ALA A 149 25.62 16.27 -7.83
CA ALA A 149 26.40 16.11 -6.61
C ALA A 149 25.95 14.85 -5.83
N ILE A 150 24.64 14.62 -5.78
CA ILE A 150 24.00 13.47 -5.12
C ILE A 150 24.31 12.16 -5.89
N THR A 151 24.07 12.12 -7.20
CA THR A 151 24.24 10.93 -8.06
C THR A 151 25.68 10.49 -8.29
N ARG A 152 26.67 11.37 -8.25
CA ARG A 152 28.08 10.93 -8.29
C ARG A 152 28.48 10.15 -7.02
N GLY A 153 27.79 10.40 -5.92
CA GLY A 153 27.90 9.62 -4.68
C GLY A 153 27.37 8.18 -4.77
N LEU A 154 26.63 7.85 -5.83
CA LEU A 154 26.03 6.53 -6.13
C LEU A 154 26.94 5.62 -6.97
N GLY A 155 28.18 6.01 -7.27
CA GLY A 155 29.16 5.13 -7.93
C GLY A 155 29.01 5.02 -9.46
N ALA A 156 28.33 5.98 -10.11
CA ALA A 156 28.32 6.05 -11.57
C ALA A 156 29.74 6.29 -12.11
N ALA A 157 30.29 5.28 -12.78
CA ALA A 157 31.54 5.37 -13.51
C ALA A 157 31.47 6.49 -14.55
N ILE A 158 32.58 7.21 -14.69
CA ILE A 158 32.77 8.19 -15.76
C ILE A 158 32.57 7.44 -17.10
N PRO A 159 31.76 7.93 -18.05
CA PRO A 159 31.85 7.44 -19.42
C PRO A 159 33.23 7.84 -19.92
N GLU A 160 34.15 6.87 -19.99
CA GLU A 160 35.44 7.07 -20.63
C GLU A 160 35.16 7.42 -22.10
N SER A 161 35.22 8.71 -22.44
CA SER A 161 35.30 9.10 -23.84
C SER A 161 36.67 8.66 -24.34
N SER A 162 36.68 7.61 -25.15
CA SER A 162 37.84 7.15 -25.89
C SER A 162 38.43 8.27 -26.74
N ALA A 163 39.50 8.88 -26.28
CA ALA A 163 40.42 9.66 -27.11
C ALA A 163 41.84 9.45 -26.58
N SER A 164 42.54 8.48 -27.18
CA SER A 164 43.94 8.18 -26.91
C SER A 164 44.83 9.31 -27.44
N SER A 165 45.53 10.01 -26.54
CA SER A 165 46.70 10.84 -26.85
C SER A 165 47.80 10.54 -25.82
N PRO A 166 49.02 10.14 -26.22
CA PRO A 166 50.09 9.85 -25.27
C PRO A 166 50.93 11.11 -25.01
N SER A 167 50.86 11.66 -23.80
CA SER A 167 52.01 12.28 -23.13
C SER A 167 51.70 12.41 -21.64
N ALA A 168 52.19 11.44 -20.87
CA ALA A 168 52.08 11.44 -19.43
C ALA A 168 53.00 12.52 -18.83
N THR A 169 52.39 13.53 -18.22
CA THR A 169 52.95 14.24 -17.06
C THR A 169 52.08 13.90 -15.86
N PRO A 170 52.65 13.72 -14.65
CA PRO A 170 51.90 13.27 -13.49
C PRO A 170 51.14 14.46 -12.92
N SER A 171 49.87 14.60 -13.31
CA SER A 171 48.92 15.39 -12.55
C SER A 171 47.69 14.53 -12.32
N ASP A 172 47.76 13.72 -11.27
CA ASP A 172 46.65 12.94 -10.72
C ASP A 172 45.66 13.90 -10.02
N ARG A 173 45.19 14.90 -10.79
CA ARG A 173 44.41 16.04 -10.31
C ARG A 173 42.94 15.71 -10.51
N SER A 174 42.22 15.43 -9.43
CA SER A 174 40.76 15.53 -9.44
C SER A 174 40.39 17.01 -9.40
N PRO A 175 39.85 17.61 -10.47
CA PRO A 175 39.48 19.02 -10.48
C PRO A 175 38.31 19.30 -9.52
N GLU A 176 38.45 20.31 -8.66
CA GLU A 176 37.48 20.66 -7.62
C GLU A 176 36.63 21.87 -8.03
N ASN A 177 35.30 21.77 -7.91
CA ASN A 177 34.38 22.81 -8.37
C ASN A 177 34.06 23.86 -7.30
N PHE A 178 35.05 24.66 -6.88
CA PHE A 178 34.80 25.75 -5.91
C PHE A 178 33.77 26.78 -6.42
N ARG A 179 33.76 27.03 -7.74
CA ARG A 179 32.81 27.96 -8.34
C ARG A 179 31.35 27.52 -8.12
N ILE A 180 31.05 26.24 -8.34
CA ILE A 180 29.69 25.72 -8.11
C ILE A 180 29.36 25.69 -6.62
N LEU A 181 30.32 25.38 -5.74
CA LEU A 181 30.11 25.44 -4.29
C LEU A 181 29.64 26.85 -3.88
N PHE A 182 30.37 27.89 -4.26
CA PHE A 182 30.03 29.26 -3.86
C PHE A 182 28.73 29.76 -4.47
N HIS A 183 28.42 29.34 -5.71
CA HIS A 183 27.11 29.59 -6.31
C HIS A 183 26.00 28.94 -5.47
N MET A 184 26.15 27.66 -5.12
CA MET A 184 25.17 26.92 -4.33
C MET A 184 25.00 27.48 -2.91
N VAL A 185 26.09 27.93 -2.27
CA VAL A 185 26.06 28.57 -0.94
C VAL A 185 25.22 29.86 -0.93
N GLN A 186 25.10 30.57 -2.06
CA GLN A 186 24.32 31.80 -2.14
C GLN A 186 22.81 31.56 -2.33
N GLN A 187 22.42 30.35 -2.68
CA GLN A 187 21.04 29.95 -2.95
C GLN A 187 20.41 29.27 -1.73
N GLU A 188 19.09 29.13 -1.71
CA GLU A 188 18.38 28.34 -0.70
C GLU A 188 18.11 26.93 -1.22
N HIS A 189 18.36 25.92 -0.38
CA HIS A 189 18.16 24.51 -0.71
C HIS A 189 17.43 23.81 0.42
N GLU A 190 16.27 23.23 0.11
CA GLU A 190 15.55 22.32 1.00
C GLU A 190 15.36 20.99 0.28
N SER A 191 16.18 20.01 0.65
CA SER A 191 16.22 18.69 0.02
C SER A 191 16.53 17.61 1.06
N ILE A 192 16.43 16.35 0.65
CA ILE A 192 16.69 15.18 1.52
C ILE A 192 18.12 15.22 2.11
N GLU A 193 19.12 15.70 1.36
CA GLU A 193 20.53 15.70 1.80
C GLU A 193 21.03 17.07 2.28
N LEU A 194 20.33 18.14 1.94
CA LEU A 194 20.76 19.50 2.22
C LEU A 194 19.58 20.38 2.62
N VAL A 195 19.67 20.88 3.85
CA VAL A 195 18.86 22.00 4.34
C VAL A 195 19.83 23.18 4.50
N TRP A 196 19.68 24.16 3.63
CA TRP A 196 20.49 25.37 3.58
C TRP A 196 19.58 26.57 3.33
N THR A 197 19.21 27.25 4.42
CA THR A 197 18.25 28.34 4.45
C THR A 197 18.94 29.66 4.76
N SER A 198 18.19 30.77 4.82
CA SER A 198 18.69 32.03 5.38
C SER A 198 19.21 31.86 6.82
N ALA A 199 18.48 31.12 7.66
CA ALA A 199 18.87 30.89 9.05
C ALA A 199 20.22 30.16 9.17
N THR A 200 20.43 29.05 8.44
CA THR A 200 21.72 28.33 8.48
C THR A 200 22.87 29.19 7.94
N ARG A 201 22.60 30.06 6.96
CA ARG A 201 23.60 31.02 6.43
C ARG A 201 23.98 32.07 7.47
N GLU A 202 22.99 32.63 8.17
CA GLU A 202 23.19 33.60 9.24
C GLU A 202 23.96 32.98 10.43
N GLU A 203 23.65 31.74 10.80
CA GLU A 203 24.39 31.00 11.82
C GLU A 203 25.86 30.81 11.43
N LEU A 204 26.14 30.41 10.18
CA LEU A 204 27.50 30.32 9.64
C LEU A 204 28.22 31.68 9.70
N GLN A 205 27.56 32.73 9.22
CA GLN A 205 28.14 34.07 9.18
C GLN A 205 28.43 34.59 10.59
N THR A 206 27.50 34.38 11.53
CA THR A 206 27.64 34.81 12.92
C THR A 206 28.77 34.06 13.61
N ALA A 207 28.85 32.73 13.45
CA ALA A 207 29.93 31.92 14.01
C ALA A 207 31.32 32.35 13.48
N LEU A 208 31.44 32.58 12.17
CA LEU A 208 32.70 33.04 11.57
C LEU A 208 33.08 34.46 12.01
N SER A 209 32.13 35.39 12.01
CA SER A 209 32.36 36.76 12.49
C SER A 209 32.82 36.76 13.95
N HIS A 210 32.15 35.98 14.79
CA HIS A 210 32.51 35.86 16.21
C HIS A 210 33.91 35.28 16.41
N GLU A 211 34.27 34.23 15.66
CA GLU A 211 35.60 33.63 15.71
C GLU A 211 36.70 34.60 15.22
N ILE A 212 36.44 35.34 14.15
CA ILE A 212 37.36 36.37 13.64
C ILE A 212 37.56 37.48 14.68
N HIS A 213 36.48 37.91 15.35
CA HIS A 213 36.58 38.91 16.42
C HIS A 213 37.40 38.39 17.60
N ARG A 214 37.12 37.19 18.11
CA ARG A 214 37.91 36.57 19.19
C ARG A 214 39.38 36.43 18.82
N PHE A 215 39.67 35.98 17.60
CA PHE A 215 41.04 35.81 17.13
C PHE A 215 41.77 37.16 17.04
N ARG A 216 41.12 38.21 16.53
CA ARG A 216 41.70 39.56 16.43
C ARG A 216 41.97 40.17 17.80
N GLU A 217 41.05 40.02 18.75
CA GLU A 217 41.24 40.49 20.13
C GLU A 217 42.42 39.78 20.79
N PHE A 218 42.48 38.44 20.69
CA PHE A 218 43.57 37.66 21.25
C PHE A 218 44.91 38.00 20.59
N PHE A 219 44.93 38.17 19.26
CA PHE A 219 46.11 38.59 18.50
C PHE A 219 46.60 39.97 18.92
N ALA A 220 45.69 40.93 19.14
CA ALA A 220 46.06 42.28 19.56
C ALA A 220 46.59 42.33 21.00
N SER A 221 46.13 41.43 21.87
CA SER A 221 46.52 41.37 23.29
C SER A 221 47.78 40.56 23.59
N SER A 222 48.24 39.73 22.63
CA SER A 222 49.34 38.78 22.84
C SER A 222 50.63 39.23 22.16
N ALA A 223 51.75 39.18 22.90
CA ALA A 223 53.09 39.45 22.37
C ALA A 223 53.74 38.23 21.68
N ALA A 224 53.07 37.07 21.67
CA ALA A 224 53.56 35.82 21.09
C ALA A 224 53.07 35.60 19.66
N ASN A 225 53.69 34.66 18.94
CA ASN A 225 53.21 34.20 17.63
C ASN A 225 51.87 33.46 17.79
N VAL A 226 50.77 34.16 17.56
CA VAL A 226 49.40 33.62 17.65
C VAL A 226 49.03 32.90 16.34
N VAL A 227 48.55 31.65 16.47
CA VAL A 227 48.06 30.82 15.35
C VAL A 227 46.61 30.46 15.60
N TRP A 228 45.76 30.52 14.56
CA TRP A 228 44.36 30.13 14.67
C TRP A 228 44.24 28.60 14.77
N ASN A 229 43.59 28.10 15.82
CA ASN A 229 43.27 26.69 15.96
C ASN A 229 42.05 26.33 15.11
N TYR A 230 42.24 26.30 13.78
CA TYR A 230 41.20 25.89 12.85
C TYR A 230 40.91 24.38 12.94
N GLU A 231 41.76 23.57 13.59
CA GLU A 231 41.54 22.13 13.72
C GLU A 231 40.33 21.79 14.61
N ASP A 232 40.10 22.57 15.66
CA ASP A 232 38.96 22.37 16.57
C ASP A 232 37.73 23.22 16.22
N PHE A 233 37.88 24.18 15.31
CA PHE A 233 36.77 25.02 14.89
C PHE A 233 35.73 24.21 14.10
N SER A 234 34.48 24.23 14.58
CA SER A 234 33.31 23.59 13.99
C SER A 234 32.06 24.42 14.28
N ILE A 235 31.03 24.27 13.44
CA ILE A 235 29.78 25.01 13.58
C ILE A 235 28.66 24.04 13.94
N SER A 236 27.97 24.34 15.03
CA SER A 236 26.70 23.71 15.38
C SER A 236 25.56 24.61 14.91
N TYR A 237 24.69 24.06 14.08
CA TYR A 237 23.55 24.77 13.52
C TYR A 237 22.34 24.56 14.44
N THR A 238 22.01 25.55 15.27
CA THR A 238 20.89 25.46 16.22
C THR A 238 19.55 25.31 15.49
N SER A 239 19.40 25.94 14.33
CA SER A 239 18.25 25.78 13.42
C SER A 239 17.98 24.32 13.00
N LEU A 240 18.98 23.43 13.07
CA LEU A 240 18.88 22.03 12.66
C LEU A 240 18.80 21.06 13.84
N GLU A 241 18.85 21.53 15.10
CA GLU A 241 18.86 20.65 16.29
C GLU A 241 17.60 19.79 16.41
N HIS A 242 16.46 20.29 15.95
CA HIS A 242 15.18 19.57 16.00
C HIS A 242 14.92 18.69 14.76
N GLU A 243 15.78 18.76 13.74
CA GLU A 243 15.63 17.97 12.53
C GLU A 243 16.11 16.53 12.72
N LEU A 244 15.30 15.57 12.29
CA LEU A 244 15.62 14.16 12.44
C LEU A 244 16.55 13.72 11.31
N VAL A 245 17.86 13.70 11.59
CA VAL A 245 18.89 13.27 10.64
C VAL A 245 19.27 11.80 10.86
N VAL A 246 19.36 11.04 9.78
CA VAL A 246 19.89 9.66 9.76
C VAL A 246 20.86 9.52 8.59
N ASP A 247 22.10 9.10 8.86
CA ASP A 247 23.16 8.97 7.85
C ASP A 247 23.41 10.22 6.97
N GLY A 248 23.13 11.41 7.50
CA GLY A 248 23.26 12.68 6.79
C GLY A 248 22.03 13.07 5.94
N MET A 249 20.93 12.33 6.03
CA MET A 249 19.65 12.64 5.37
C MET A 249 18.59 13.11 6.34
N TYR A 250 17.82 14.12 5.92
CA TYR A 250 16.74 14.74 6.67
C TYR A 250 15.42 14.00 6.41
N LEU A 251 14.93 13.28 7.42
CA LEU A 251 13.73 12.43 7.29
C LEU A 251 12.47 13.24 6.97
N ARG A 252 12.37 14.50 7.41
CA ARG A 252 11.21 15.35 7.10
C ARG A 252 11.00 15.50 5.60
N HIS A 253 12.06 15.85 4.87
CA HIS A 253 12.00 16.06 3.42
C HIS A 253 11.79 14.73 2.68
N LEU A 254 12.39 13.64 3.18
CA LEU A 254 12.16 12.31 2.62
C LEU A 254 10.70 11.89 2.71
N LEU A 255 10.03 12.16 3.83
CA LEU A 255 8.62 11.82 4.02
C LEU A 255 7.65 12.77 3.29
N GLN A 256 8.14 13.88 2.74
CA GLN A 256 7.37 14.82 1.93
C GLN A 256 7.46 14.53 0.42
N CYS A 257 8.24 13.52 0.02
CA CYS A 257 8.33 13.09 -1.38
C CYS A 257 6.95 12.66 -1.93
N PRO A 258 6.72 12.82 -3.25
CA PRO A 258 5.51 12.36 -3.90
C PRO A 258 5.25 10.87 -3.64
N VAL A 259 4.01 10.55 -3.30
CA VAL A 259 3.53 9.18 -3.08
C VAL A 259 2.46 8.83 -4.10
N ALA A 260 2.17 7.54 -4.24
CA ALA A 260 1.07 7.06 -5.08
C ALA A 260 -0.25 7.78 -4.78
N ALA A 261 -1.04 8.02 -5.82
CA ALA A 261 -2.38 8.58 -5.69
C ALA A 261 -3.29 7.65 -4.89
N VAL A 262 -4.33 8.24 -4.28
CA VAL A 262 -5.37 7.47 -3.58
C VAL A 262 -6.12 6.62 -4.60
N SER A 263 -6.28 5.33 -4.33
CA SER A 263 -7.22 4.49 -5.07
C SER A 263 -8.65 4.95 -4.77
N ASP A 264 -9.50 5.00 -5.80
CA ASP A 264 -10.89 5.46 -5.66
C ASP A 264 -11.71 4.59 -4.66
N ASP A 265 -11.29 3.34 -4.45
CA ASP A 265 -11.99 2.34 -3.64
C ASP A 265 -11.72 2.45 -2.12
N GLY A 266 -10.66 3.16 -1.70
CA GLY A 266 -10.37 3.43 -0.28
C GLY A 266 -9.96 2.25 0.62
N GLU A 267 -9.97 1.00 0.15
CA GLU A 267 -9.65 -0.20 0.95
C GLU A 267 -8.15 -0.34 1.33
N ASP A 268 -7.22 -0.02 0.43
CA ASP A 268 -5.77 -0.08 0.69
C ASP A 268 -5.19 1.32 0.95
N ALA A 269 -4.74 1.56 2.19
CA ALA A 269 -4.18 2.85 2.59
C ALA A 269 -2.70 3.03 2.23
N TRP A 270 -1.98 1.97 1.83
CA TRP A 270 -0.54 2.07 1.62
C TRP A 270 -0.23 2.87 0.35
N ARG A 271 0.50 3.98 0.52
CA ARG A 271 0.88 4.90 -0.56
C ARG A 271 2.40 5.02 -0.63
N PRO A 272 3.09 4.08 -1.27
CA PRO A 272 4.52 4.17 -1.44
C PRO A 272 4.89 5.16 -2.55
N PRO A 273 6.14 5.66 -2.58
CA PRO A 273 6.67 6.38 -3.74
C PRO A 273 6.76 5.46 -4.97
N LEU A 274 6.55 6.03 -6.16
CA LEU A 274 6.46 5.26 -7.40
C LEU A 274 7.82 5.11 -8.10
N HIS A 275 8.61 6.19 -8.16
CA HIS A 275 9.86 6.22 -8.90
C HIS A 275 11.06 6.62 -8.05
N MET A 276 12.23 6.09 -8.39
CA MET A 276 13.52 6.48 -7.80
C MET A 276 13.83 7.98 -7.97
N GLU A 277 13.27 8.60 -9.02
CA GLU A 277 13.46 10.03 -9.30
C GLU A 277 12.72 10.93 -8.31
N ASP A 278 11.66 10.41 -7.66
CA ASP A 278 10.85 11.12 -6.68
C ASP A 278 11.52 11.12 -5.29
N MET A 279 12.36 10.10 -5.02
CA MET A 279 13.08 9.92 -3.75
C MET A 279 14.55 9.54 -3.99
N PRO A 280 15.41 10.49 -4.39
CA PRO A 280 16.82 10.22 -4.59
C PRO A 280 17.55 10.02 -3.25
N VAL A 281 18.07 8.81 -3.02
CA VAL A 281 18.82 8.42 -1.82
C VAL A 281 20.22 7.94 -2.19
N LYS A 282 21.25 8.50 -1.55
CA LYS A 282 22.65 8.08 -1.72
C LYS A 282 22.96 6.83 -0.89
N LYS A 283 23.57 5.83 -1.54
CA LYS A 283 23.98 4.55 -0.92
C LYS A 283 22.85 3.91 -0.10
N PRO A 284 21.72 3.52 -0.74
CA PRO A 284 20.52 3.05 -0.05
C PRO A 284 20.78 1.91 0.93
N LYS A 285 21.68 0.96 0.61
CA LYS A 285 22.10 -0.10 1.55
C LYS A 285 22.59 0.43 2.89
N ARG A 286 23.45 1.46 2.87
CA ARG A 286 24.01 2.07 4.09
C ARG A 286 22.92 2.79 4.87
N PHE A 287 22.05 3.52 4.17
CA PHE A 287 20.95 4.23 4.78
C PHE A 287 19.92 3.32 5.44
N VAL A 288 19.50 2.26 4.75
CA VAL A 288 18.61 1.22 5.30
C VAL A 288 19.20 0.62 6.58
N THR A 289 20.51 0.32 6.58
CA THR A 289 21.21 -0.18 7.77
C THR A 289 21.21 0.86 8.90
N ALA A 290 21.40 2.14 8.60
CA ALA A 290 21.41 3.23 9.58
C ALA A 290 20.02 3.48 10.18
N LEU A 291 18.97 3.46 9.35
CA LEU A 291 17.57 3.55 9.76
C LEU A 291 17.21 2.40 10.69
N TYR A 292 17.51 1.16 10.28
CA TYR A 292 17.23 -0.02 11.09
C TYR A 292 17.94 0.05 12.46
N LYS A 293 19.24 0.38 12.49
CA LYS A 293 19.97 0.57 13.75
C LYS A 293 19.38 1.66 14.65
N LYS A 294 18.85 2.75 14.06
CA LYS A 294 18.17 3.80 14.84
C LYS A 294 16.86 3.29 15.42
N ILE A 295 16.05 2.58 14.63
CA ILE A 295 14.82 1.94 15.08
C ILE A 295 15.10 1.02 16.28
N LEU A 296 16.16 0.20 16.23
CA LEU A 296 16.55 -0.68 17.33
C LEU A 296 16.94 0.06 18.61
N ARG A 297 17.61 1.21 18.50
CA ARG A 297 18.03 2.03 19.66
C ARG A 297 16.85 2.70 20.35
N GLU A 298 15.88 3.16 19.56
CA GLU A 298 14.71 3.90 20.04
C GLU A 298 13.55 2.99 20.47
N GLN A 299 13.66 1.65 20.32
CA GLN A 299 12.59 0.70 20.67
C GLN A 299 12.10 0.86 22.12
N GLY A 300 13.03 0.89 23.07
CA GLY A 300 12.67 0.99 24.49
C GLY A 300 11.91 2.28 24.82
N ASP A 301 12.27 3.39 24.18
CA ASP A 301 11.61 4.67 24.40
C ASP A 301 10.23 4.73 23.70
N ALA A 302 10.08 4.04 22.56
CA ALA A 302 8.81 3.96 21.86
C ALA A 302 7.77 3.09 22.57
N GLU A 303 8.16 1.93 23.10
CA GLU A 303 7.24 1.01 23.76
C GLU A 303 6.95 1.38 25.22
N PHE A 304 7.99 1.74 25.99
CA PHE A 304 7.84 1.98 27.44
C PHE A 304 7.60 3.44 27.81
N LYS A 305 8.20 4.41 27.09
CA LYS A 305 8.01 5.85 27.37
C LYS A 305 6.93 6.49 26.50
N GLY A 306 6.43 5.78 25.49
CA GLY A 306 5.41 6.28 24.56
C GLY A 306 5.91 7.32 23.55
N HIS A 307 7.24 7.52 23.45
CA HIS A 307 7.85 8.44 22.47
C HIS A 307 7.96 7.77 21.10
N VAL A 308 6.83 7.59 20.42
CA VAL A 308 6.75 6.85 19.14
C VAL A 308 7.18 7.66 17.92
N ASP A 309 7.20 9.01 17.99
CA ASP A 309 7.35 9.88 16.82
C ASP A 309 8.63 9.63 16.01
N VAL A 310 9.75 9.42 16.69
CA VAL A 310 11.05 9.16 16.04
C VAL A 310 11.02 7.80 15.36
N SER A 311 10.59 6.76 16.08
CA SER A 311 10.50 5.39 15.57
C SER A 311 9.54 5.29 14.38
N VAL A 312 8.38 5.94 14.44
CA VAL A 312 7.41 5.99 13.34
C VAL A 312 7.99 6.68 12.11
N LYS A 313 8.65 7.83 12.26
CA LYS A 313 9.32 8.51 11.14
C LYS A 313 10.41 7.63 10.52
N CYS A 314 11.19 6.92 11.34
CA CYS A 314 12.19 5.99 10.85
C CYS A 314 11.60 4.77 10.15
N LEU A 315 10.50 4.20 10.65
CA LEU A 315 9.79 3.08 10.03
C LEU A 315 9.19 3.49 8.67
N LYS A 316 8.52 4.64 8.59
CA LYS A 316 8.01 5.19 7.33
C LYS A 316 9.12 5.37 6.30
N ALA A 317 10.24 5.99 6.71
CA ALA A 317 11.39 6.19 5.84
C ALA A 317 11.99 4.85 5.38
N LEU A 318 12.07 3.87 6.28
CA LEU A 318 12.55 2.53 5.96
C LEU A 318 11.63 1.84 4.93
N ALA A 319 10.31 1.90 5.13
CA ALA A 319 9.34 1.32 4.21
C ALA A 319 9.43 1.94 2.81
N PHE A 320 9.51 3.27 2.72
CA PHE A 320 9.63 3.99 1.45
C PHE A 320 10.93 3.67 0.71
N VAL A 321 12.07 3.72 1.39
CA VAL A 321 13.36 3.46 0.74
C VAL A 321 13.47 2.01 0.30
N THR A 322 13.03 1.05 1.13
CA THR A 322 13.07 -0.37 0.76
C THR A 322 12.08 -0.72 -0.36
N TRP A 323 10.97 0.02 -0.49
CA TRP A 323 10.04 -0.13 -1.60
C TRP A 323 10.64 0.30 -2.95
N VAL A 324 11.28 1.48 -2.95
CA VAL A 324 11.84 2.12 -4.15
C VAL A 324 13.13 1.44 -4.60
N TYR A 325 14.01 1.09 -3.65
CA TYR A 325 15.35 0.57 -3.91
C TYR A 325 15.47 -0.95 -3.77
N GLU A 326 14.44 -1.69 -4.21
CA GLU A 326 14.31 -3.15 -4.07
C GLU A 326 15.59 -3.94 -4.36
N PHE A 327 16.36 -3.54 -5.37
CA PHE A 327 17.56 -4.27 -5.82
C PHE A 327 18.89 -3.75 -5.25
N GLU A 328 18.87 -2.69 -4.44
CA GLU A 328 20.10 -2.01 -3.97
C GLU A 328 20.37 -2.15 -2.47
N TYR A 329 19.53 -2.89 -1.73
CA TYR A 329 19.77 -3.19 -0.32
C TYR A 329 19.70 -4.68 -0.03
N TYR A 330 20.19 -5.04 1.15
CA TYR A 330 20.07 -6.36 1.72
C TYR A 330 19.88 -6.20 3.23
N LEU A 331 18.79 -6.72 3.78
CA LEU A 331 18.65 -6.89 5.22
C LEU A 331 19.23 -8.26 5.61
N PRO A 332 20.05 -8.32 6.67
CA PRO A 332 20.38 -9.58 7.32
C PRO A 332 19.13 -10.41 7.65
N VAL A 333 19.27 -11.74 7.59
CA VAL A 333 18.17 -12.69 7.80
C VAL A 333 17.55 -12.53 9.20
N GLU A 334 18.40 -12.35 10.20
CA GLU A 334 18.00 -12.16 11.60
C GLU A 334 17.16 -10.89 11.78
N ASP A 335 17.45 -9.85 11.00
CA ASP A 335 16.76 -8.57 11.09
C ASP A 335 15.32 -8.65 10.59
N VAL A 336 15.06 -9.44 9.53
CA VAL A 336 13.69 -9.65 9.02
C VAL A 336 12.85 -10.44 10.03
N GLY A 337 13.43 -11.46 10.68
CA GLY A 337 12.77 -12.20 11.76
C GLY A 337 12.53 -11.35 13.01
N TYR A 338 13.43 -10.40 13.30
CA TYR A 338 13.25 -9.45 14.40
C TYR A 338 12.15 -8.42 14.11
N LEU A 339 12.04 -7.92 12.88
CA LEU A 339 10.90 -7.08 12.46
C LEU A 339 9.56 -7.79 12.72
N LEU A 340 9.47 -9.09 12.40
CA LEU A 340 8.30 -9.91 12.72
C LEU A 340 8.05 -10.01 14.23
N ALA A 341 9.11 -10.23 15.02
CA ALA A 341 8.99 -10.28 16.48
C ALA A 341 8.51 -8.93 17.07
N MET A 342 8.89 -7.80 16.48
CA MET A 342 8.35 -6.48 16.87
C MET A 342 6.86 -6.35 16.53
N VAL A 343 6.41 -6.82 15.36
CA VAL A 343 4.98 -6.86 15.02
C VAL A 343 4.20 -7.72 16.01
N GLU A 344 4.74 -8.89 16.37
CA GLU A 344 4.11 -9.81 17.31
C GLU A 344 4.03 -9.23 18.72
N SER A 345 5.07 -8.55 19.20
CA SER A 345 5.16 -8.07 20.59
C SER A 345 4.50 -6.72 20.84
N THR A 346 4.48 -5.83 19.85
CA THR A 346 4.07 -4.44 20.06
C THR A 346 2.63 -4.27 20.58
N THR A 347 2.45 -3.23 21.39
CA THR A 347 1.16 -2.78 21.95
C THR A 347 0.80 -1.36 21.49
N ARG A 348 1.60 -0.79 20.57
CA ARG A 348 1.43 0.58 20.05
C ARG A 348 0.87 0.52 18.63
N CYS A 349 -0.29 1.12 18.39
CA CYS A 349 -0.98 1.03 17.10
C CYS A 349 -0.14 1.57 15.94
N GLU A 350 0.51 2.71 16.14
CA GLU A 350 1.36 3.36 15.13
C GLU A 350 2.57 2.49 14.79
N LEU A 351 3.14 1.77 15.76
CA LEU A 351 4.27 0.88 15.47
C LEU A 351 3.80 -0.33 14.66
N LEU A 352 2.68 -0.95 15.02
CA LEU A 352 2.11 -2.09 14.29
C LEU A 352 1.93 -1.78 12.80
N VAL A 353 1.23 -0.68 12.49
CA VAL A 353 0.92 -0.28 11.11
C VAL A 353 2.21 -0.07 10.30
N HIS A 354 3.15 0.72 10.82
CA HIS A 354 4.36 1.04 10.07
C HIS A 354 5.36 -0.12 10.01
N LEU A 355 5.39 -1.00 11.01
CA LEU A 355 6.17 -2.24 10.95
C LEU A 355 5.64 -3.19 9.87
N LEU A 356 4.31 -3.31 9.72
CA LEU A 356 3.71 -4.10 8.65
C LEU A 356 4.01 -3.53 7.27
N GLN A 357 3.98 -2.20 7.11
CA GLN A 357 4.38 -1.53 5.87
C GLN A 357 5.87 -1.78 5.54
N VAL A 358 6.75 -1.78 6.54
CA VAL A 358 8.15 -2.19 6.37
C VAL A 358 8.24 -3.66 5.95
N LEU A 359 7.47 -4.58 6.56
CA LEU A 359 7.47 -5.97 6.12
C LEU A 359 6.96 -6.10 4.68
N ARG A 360 5.90 -5.36 4.30
CA ARG A 360 5.35 -5.33 2.94
C ARG A 360 6.40 -4.86 1.92
N SER A 361 7.17 -3.82 2.23
CA SER A 361 8.22 -3.32 1.34
C SER A 361 9.45 -4.22 1.31
N VAL A 362 9.86 -4.78 2.45
CA VAL A 362 11.05 -5.63 2.56
C VAL A 362 10.85 -6.99 1.90
N THR A 363 9.66 -7.57 2.02
CA THR A 363 9.34 -8.90 1.46
C THR A 363 9.06 -8.88 -0.04
N LYS A 364 8.89 -7.69 -0.65
CA LYS A 364 8.92 -7.51 -2.10
C LYS A 364 10.16 -8.16 -2.72
N VAL A 365 11.31 -8.03 -2.06
CA VAL A 365 12.52 -8.77 -2.40
C VAL A 365 12.30 -10.24 -2.06
N ALA A 366 12.20 -11.09 -3.10
CA ALA A 366 11.96 -12.52 -2.97
C ALA A 366 12.91 -13.22 -1.98
N PHE A 367 14.17 -12.79 -1.90
CA PHE A 367 15.12 -13.32 -0.91
C PHE A 367 14.63 -13.12 0.54
N ASN A 368 14.18 -11.91 0.89
CA ASN A 368 13.70 -11.60 2.24
C ASN A 368 12.39 -12.35 2.53
N GLY A 369 11.48 -12.41 1.55
CA GLY A 369 10.25 -13.20 1.65
C GLY A 369 10.54 -14.69 1.90
N ALA A 370 11.49 -15.28 1.19
CA ALA A 370 11.86 -16.69 1.33
C ALA A 370 12.51 -16.99 2.69
N LYS A 371 13.08 -15.97 3.34
CA LYS A 371 13.62 -16.08 4.70
C LYS A 371 12.53 -15.94 5.74
N LEU A 372 11.65 -14.95 5.61
CA LEU A 372 10.53 -14.76 6.51
C LEU A 372 9.59 -15.97 6.49
N ALA A 373 9.38 -16.59 5.32
CA ALA A 373 8.60 -17.82 5.18
C ALA A 373 9.16 -19.03 5.94
N LYS A 374 10.43 -19.00 6.37
CA LYS A 374 11.04 -20.05 7.20
C LYS A 374 10.81 -19.84 8.69
N ASP A 375 10.43 -18.63 9.13
CA ASP A 375 10.02 -18.40 10.50
C ASP A 375 8.61 -19.00 10.68
N PRO A 376 8.42 -20.02 11.54
CA PRO A 376 7.13 -20.68 11.70
C PRO A 376 6.03 -19.76 12.23
N ARG A 377 6.39 -18.61 12.83
CA ARG A 377 5.44 -17.62 13.34
C ARG A 377 4.86 -16.71 12.25
N ALA A 378 5.55 -16.58 11.11
CA ALA A 378 5.22 -15.59 10.09
C ALA A 378 3.82 -15.79 9.51
N VAL A 379 3.52 -17.00 9.03
CA VAL A 379 2.21 -17.29 8.40
C VAL A 379 1.06 -17.20 9.41
N PRO A 380 1.11 -17.84 10.60
CA PRO A 380 0.04 -17.72 11.59
C PRO A 380 -0.22 -16.27 12.02
N LEU A 381 0.83 -15.46 12.23
CA LEU A 381 0.68 -14.05 12.60
C LEU A 381 0.00 -13.23 11.49
N LEU A 382 0.42 -13.42 10.24
CA LEU A 382 -0.17 -12.72 9.09
C LEU A 382 -1.63 -13.13 8.88
N VAL A 383 -1.96 -14.42 8.98
CA VAL A 383 -3.34 -14.91 8.89
C VAL A 383 -4.21 -14.31 9.99
N ALA A 384 -3.73 -14.28 11.23
CA ALA A 384 -4.46 -13.66 12.33
C ALA A 384 -4.71 -12.15 12.10
N LEU A 385 -3.71 -11.42 11.58
CA LEU A 385 -3.88 -10.00 11.21
C LEU A 385 -4.89 -9.80 10.08
N ILE A 386 -4.94 -10.71 9.10
CA ILE A 386 -5.91 -10.66 8.00
C ILE A 386 -7.33 -10.92 8.54
N GLN A 387 -7.50 -11.89 9.45
CA GLN A 387 -8.79 -12.19 10.10
C GLN A 387 -9.36 -11.00 10.88
N MET A 388 -8.51 -10.07 11.34
CA MET A 388 -8.98 -8.83 11.99
C MET A 388 -9.91 -8.00 11.11
N ALA A 389 -9.88 -8.15 9.79
CA ALA A 389 -10.82 -7.47 8.88
C ALA A 389 -12.30 -7.72 9.26
N HIS A 390 -12.63 -8.86 9.86
CA HIS A 390 -13.99 -9.16 10.35
C HIS A 390 -14.50 -8.18 11.42
N VAL A 391 -13.60 -7.50 12.14
CA VAL A 391 -13.94 -6.46 13.13
C VAL A 391 -14.68 -5.29 12.49
N SER A 392 -14.35 -4.95 11.23
CA SER A 392 -14.92 -3.80 10.51
C SER A 392 -16.44 -3.92 10.29
N GLN A 393 -16.99 -5.13 10.32
CA GLN A 393 -18.40 -5.39 10.04
C GLN A 393 -19.29 -5.51 11.29
N ARG A 394 -18.77 -5.16 12.47
CA ARG A 394 -19.55 -5.19 13.73
C ARG A 394 -20.47 -3.97 13.87
N ASN A 395 -21.51 -3.94 13.06
CA ASN A 395 -22.47 -2.83 13.02
C ASN A 395 -23.71 -3.06 13.91
N GLN A 396 -23.88 -4.25 14.49
CA GLN A 396 -25.05 -4.63 15.28
C GLN A 396 -24.66 -5.14 16.68
N PRO A 397 -25.51 -4.94 17.70
CA PRO A 397 -25.23 -5.43 19.05
C PRO A 397 -25.27 -6.96 19.11
N SER A 398 -24.34 -7.52 19.88
CA SER A 398 -24.21 -8.97 20.06
C SER A 398 -25.46 -9.56 20.72
N THR A 399 -25.94 -10.69 20.21
CA THR A 399 -27.02 -11.45 20.87
C THR A 399 -26.44 -12.54 21.77
N ARG A 400 -27.16 -12.93 22.84
CA ARG A 400 -26.70 -13.98 23.76
C ARG A 400 -26.47 -15.34 23.07
N ARG A 401 -27.13 -15.60 21.94
CA ARG A 401 -26.93 -16.81 21.13
C ARG A 401 -25.53 -16.87 20.49
N GLN A 402 -24.89 -15.72 20.30
CA GLN A 402 -23.55 -15.58 19.71
C GLN A 402 -22.43 -15.61 20.77
N ALA A 403 -22.74 -15.79 22.06
CA ALA A 403 -21.75 -15.75 23.12
C ALA A 403 -20.76 -16.95 23.02
N VAL A 404 -19.49 -16.64 22.73
CA VAL A 404 -18.40 -17.60 22.50
C VAL A 404 -17.26 -17.50 23.52
N TRP A 405 -17.29 -16.50 24.41
CA TRP A 405 -16.20 -16.20 25.34
C TRP A 405 -16.49 -16.64 26.78
N THR A 406 -15.44 -16.75 27.58
CA THR A 406 -15.49 -16.96 29.04
C THR A 406 -14.50 -15.99 29.71
N CYS A 407 -14.86 -15.46 30.89
CA CYS A 407 -14.03 -14.47 31.59
C CYS A 407 -13.79 -14.88 33.04
N GLY A 408 -12.52 -15.08 33.41
CA GLY A 408 -12.13 -15.55 34.73
C GLY A 408 -11.81 -17.05 34.74
N ALA A 409 -10.94 -17.46 35.66
CA ALA A 409 -10.34 -18.79 35.63
C ALA A 409 -11.31 -19.96 35.90
N ASN A 410 -12.50 -19.70 36.48
CA ASN A 410 -13.42 -20.74 36.96
C ASN A 410 -14.90 -20.50 36.58
N THR A 411 -15.19 -19.66 35.60
CA THR A 411 -16.59 -19.36 35.22
C THR A 411 -17.02 -20.13 33.98
N LEU A 412 -18.12 -20.88 34.09
CA LEU A 412 -18.77 -21.61 33.00
C LEU A 412 -19.89 -20.78 32.34
N GLU A 413 -19.81 -19.45 32.38
CA GLU A 413 -20.80 -18.58 31.74
C GLU A 413 -20.31 -18.11 30.37
N ARG A 414 -21.15 -18.32 29.35
CA ARG A 414 -20.91 -17.78 28.00
C ARG A 414 -21.12 -16.28 28.01
N LYS A 415 -20.11 -15.56 27.53
CA LYS A 415 -20.12 -14.12 27.38
C LYS A 415 -19.99 -13.71 25.93
N THR A 416 -20.69 -12.64 25.55
CA THR A 416 -20.53 -11.93 24.28
C THR A 416 -19.27 -11.06 24.32
N LEU A 417 -18.79 -10.61 23.17
CA LEU A 417 -17.64 -9.71 23.08
C LEU A 417 -17.90 -8.36 23.79
N ASP A 418 -19.14 -7.88 23.81
CA ASP A 418 -19.54 -6.68 24.55
C ASP A 418 -19.44 -6.86 26.07
N GLU A 419 -19.80 -8.05 26.57
CA GLU A 419 -19.65 -8.42 27.98
C GLU A 419 -18.18 -8.62 28.35
N VAL A 420 -17.35 -9.16 27.44
CA VAL A 420 -15.89 -9.22 27.60
C VAL A 420 -15.30 -7.82 27.71
N ARG A 421 -15.72 -6.89 26.83
CA ARG A 421 -15.30 -5.49 26.88
C ARG A 421 -15.66 -4.83 28.20
N GLN A 422 -16.86 -5.08 28.73
CA GLN A 422 -17.26 -4.56 30.04
C GLN A 422 -16.43 -5.17 31.16
N TYR A 423 -16.25 -6.49 31.16
CA TYR A 423 -15.41 -7.19 32.13
C TYR A 423 -13.98 -6.67 32.15
N LEU A 424 -13.40 -6.37 30.98
CA LEU A 424 -12.07 -5.78 30.87
C LEU A 424 -12.03 -4.40 31.53
N LYS A 425 -12.98 -3.51 31.25
CA LYS A 425 -13.05 -2.19 31.91
C LYS A 425 -13.10 -2.27 33.43
N ASP A 426 -13.76 -3.30 33.95
CA ASP A 426 -13.93 -3.49 35.40
C ASP A 426 -12.67 -4.10 36.07
N ASN A 427 -11.81 -4.78 35.32
CA ASN A 427 -10.66 -5.54 35.83
C ASN A 427 -9.29 -5.03 35.36
N THR A 428 -9.22 -4.08 34.42
CA THR A 428 -7.97 -3.50 33.95
C THR A 428 -7.71 -2.13 34.57
N ASN A 429 -6.44 -1.85 34.89
CA ASN A 429 -6.01 -0.54 35.32
C ASN A 429 -5.58 0.27 34.09
N VAL A 430 -6.25 1.39 33.82
CA VAL A 430 -5.98 2.29 32.69
C VAL A 430 -4.52 2.76 32.65
N ASN A 431 -3.84 2.79 33.81
CA ASN A 431 -2.46 3.24 33.92
C ASN A 431 -1.41 2.14 33.65
N ASN A 432 -1.80 0.86 33.55
CA ASN A 432 -0.85 -0.24 33.34
C ASN A 432 -1.32 -1.22 32.25
N HIS A 433 -0.92 -0.92 31.00
CA HIS A 433 -1.32 -1.68 29.81
C HIS A 433 -0.77 -3.11 29.82
N HIS A 434 0.39 -3.35 30.46
CA HIS A 434 0.99 -4.69 30.53
C HIS A 434 0.21 -5.65 31.45
N GLU A 435 -0.27 -5.17 32.60
CA GLU A 435 -1.14 -5.98 33.50
C GLU A 435 -2.46 -6.35 32.81
N SER A 436 -2.95 -5.50 31.91
CA SER A 436 -4.18 -5.74 31.15
C SER A 436 -4.08 -6.94 30.20
N LEU A 437 -2.87 -7.30 29.76
CA LEU A 437 -2.62 -8.45 28.89
C LEU A 437 -2.69 -9.79 29.64
N GLU A 438 -2.55 -9.79 30.97
CA GLU A 438 -2.54 -11.00 31.80
C GLU A 438 -3.95 -11.44 32.25
N VAL A 439 -4.99 -10.67 31.92
CA VAL A 439 -6.37 -10.97 32.31
C VAL A 439 -6.80 -12.32 31.72
N PRO A 440 -7.31 -13.27 32.53
CA PRO A 440 -7.69 -14.61 32.07
C PRO A 440 -8.99 -14.57 31.26
N ILE A 441 -8.89 -14.93 29.98
CA ILE A 441 -10.00 -15.02 29.03
C ILE A 441 -9.82 -16.28 28.18
N GLY A 442 -10.90 -17.02 27.97
CA GLY A 442 -10.89 -18.25 27.18
C GLY A 442 -12.00 -18.28 26.14
N ARG A 443 -11.80 -19.09 25.09
CA ARG A 443 -12.86 -19.48 24.16
C ARG A 443 -13.69 -20.59 24.79
N TRP A 444 -15.02 -20.55 24.65
CA TRP A 444 -15.94 -21.49 25.31
C TRP A 444 -15.63 -22.97 25.07
N MET A 445 -15.10 -23.33 23.90
CA MET A 445 -14.76 -24.73 23.55
C MET A 445 -13.31 -25.11 23.87
N ASP A 446 -12.50 -24.19 24.37
CA ASP A 446 -11.12 -24.48 24.76
C ASP A 446 -11.06 -24.81 26.26
N THR A 447 -10.45 -25.95 26.60
CA THR A 447 -10.29 -26.40 27.99
C THR A 447 -9.20 -25.66 28.75
N ALA A 448 -8.33 -24.92 28.05
CA ALA A 448 -7.28 -24.13 28.66
C ALA A 448 -7.69 -22.65 28.78
N ASN A 449 -7.63 -22.09 29.99
CA ASN A 449 -7.69 -20.65 30.16
C ASN A 449 -6.44 -20.02 29.52
N SER A 450 -6.65 -19.12 28.56
CA SER A 450 -5.59 -18.28 27.99
C SER A 450 -5.60 -16.91 28.68
N THR A 451 -4.67 -16.04 28.28
CA THR A 451 -4.64 -14.63 28.68
C THR A 451 -5.02 -13.75 27.51
N LEU A 452 -5.50 -12.53 27.80
CA LEU A 452 -5.85 -11.55 26.77
C LEU A 452 -4.72 -11.33 25.75
N GLY A 453 -3.47 -11.23 26.21
CA GLY A 453 -2.30 -11.02 25.34
C GLY A 453 -1.97 -12.21 24.44
N ASN A 454 -2.37 -13.42 24.81
CA ASN A 454 -2.12 -14.64 24.03
C ASN A 454 -3.20 -14.90 22.96
N ILE A 455 -4.34 -14.19 23.02
CA ILE A 455 -5.41 -14.29 22.02
C ILE A 455 -5.23 -13.12 21.04
N PRO A 456 -4.77 -13.33 19.78
CA PRO A 456 -4.39 -12.24 18.87
C PRO A 456 -5.49 -11.20 18.67
N GLN A 457 -6.74 -11.65 18.48
CA GLN A 457 -7.89 -10.76 18.35
C GLN A 457 -8.04 -9.82 19.55
N LEU A 458 -8.07 -10.37 20.77
CA LEU A 458 -8.28 -9.58 21.98
C LEU A 458 -7.08 -8.67 22.29
N LYS A 459 -5.85 -9.16 22.04
CA LYS A 459 -4.64 -8.34 22.13
C LYS A 459 -4.76 -7.10 21.26
N TRP A 460 -5.17 -7.24 20.01
CA TRP A 460 -5.19 -6.14 19.06
C TRP A 460 -6.40 -5.22 19.19
N GLU A 461 -7.54 -5.74 19.64
CA GLU A 461 -8.74 -4.92 19.88
C GLU A 461 -8.70 -4.17 21.21
N PHE A 462 -8.18 -4.79 22.27
CA PHE A 462 -8.29 -4.28 23.64
C PHE A 462 -6.94 -4.06 24.32
N GLY A 463 -5.88 -4.72 23.87
CA GLY A 463 -4.52 -4.58 24.42
C GLY A 463 -3.67 -3.49 23.75
N MET A 464 -4.16 -2.88 22.67
CA MET A 464 -3.49 -1.77 21.98
C MET A 464 -3.77 -0.44 22.67
N ASP A 465 -2.82 0.49 22.60
CA ASP A 465 -2.97 1.84 23.17
C ASP A 465 -4.10 2.66 22.53
N ARG A 466 -4.40 2.40 21.26
CA ARG A 466 -5.47 3.02 20.47
C ARG A 466 -6.01 2.02 19.44
N PRO A 467 -7.27 2.15 19.00
CA PRO A 467 -7.78 1.38 17.89
C PRO A 467 -7.03 1.75 16.59
N PHE A 468 -6.80 0.75 15.75
CA PHE A 468 -6.30 0.92 14.38
C PHE A 468 -7.38 0.50 13.38
N ASP A 469 -7.17 0.82 12.11
CA ASP A 469 -8.05 0.38 11.03
C ASP A 469 -7.72 -1.08 10.65
N PRO A 470 -8.61 -2.05 10.96
CA PRO A 470 -8.35 -3.46 10.70
C PRO A 470 -8.26 -3.79 9.20
N VAL A 471 -8.92 -3.03 8.33
CA VAL A 471 -8.93 -3.29 6.88
C VAL A 471 -7.56 -2.94 6.29
N HIS A 472 -7.00 -1.78 6.66
CA HIS A 472 -5.66 -1.38 6.21
C HIS A 472 -4.58 -2.37 6.67
N VAL A 473 -4.67 -2.82 7.92
CA VAL A 473 -3.73 -3.82 8.47
C VAL A 473 -3.87 -5.17 7.76
N ALA A 474 -5.10 -5.61 7.44
CA ALA A 474 -5.33 -6.83 6.67
C ALA A 474 -4.75 -6.74 5.25
N HIS A 475 -4.86 -5.57 4.59
CA HIS A 475 -4.23 -5.33 3.29
C HIS A 475 -2.70 -5.45 3.36
N ASP A 476 -2.06 -4.80 4.34
CA ASP A 476 -0.61 -4.92 4.48
C ASP A 476 -0.18 -6.37 4.77
N ALA A 477 -0.89 -7.07 5.66
CA ALA A 477 -0.60 -8.46 6.01
C ALA A 477 -0.80 -9.43 4.83
N ILE A 478 -1.88 -9.29 4.05
CA ILE A 478 -2.14 -10.17 2.90
C ILE A 478 -1.13 -9.95 1.77
N HIS A 479 -0.66 -8.72 1.56
CA HIS A 479 0.42 -8.45 0.61
C HIS A 479 1.75 -9.07 1.03
N VAL A 480 2.09 -9.03 2.33
CA VAL A 480 3.25 -9.76 2.86
C VAL A 480 3.08 -11.27 2.62
N LEU A 481 1.91 -11.83 2.93
CA LEU A 481 1.61 -13.25 2.73
C LEU A 481 1.76 -13.66 1.25
N ILE A 482 1.20 -12.89 0.32
CA ILE A 482 1.34 -13.11 -1.13
C ILE A 482 2.83 -13.08 -1.54
N ALA A 483 3.61 -12.13 -1.01
CA ALA A 483 5.04 -12.07 -1.28
C ALA A 483 5.77 -13.32 -0.77
N LEU A 484 5.37 -13.89 0.38
CA LEU A 484 5.94 -15.13 0.89
C LEU A 484 5.61 -16.32 -0.01
N LEU A 485 4.38 -16.41 -0.54
CA LEU A 485 3.96 -17.47 -1.45
C LEU A 485 4.68 -17.42 -2.81
N LYS A 486 5.09 -16.23 -3.25
CA LYS A 486 5.82 -15.99 -4.51
C LYS A 486 7.35 -15.95 -4.34
N SER A 487 7.85 -15.98 -3.11
CA SER A 487 9.27 -15.78 -2.79
C SER A 487 10.21 -16.88 -3.31
N ASN A 488 9.70 -18.06 -3.62
CA ASN A 488 10.51 -19.14 -4.16
C ASN A 488 10.81 -18.87 -5.65
N PRO A 489 12.09 -18.74 -6.06
CA PRO A 489 12.46 -18.41 -7.45
C PRO A 489 12.05 -19.48 -8.47
N LEU A 490 11.75 -20.70 -8.02
CA LEU A 490 11.29 -21.79 -8.88
C LEU A 490 9.79 -21.69 -9.22
N VAL A 491 9.04 -20.80 -8.56
CA VAL A 491 7.58 -20.61 -8.74
C VAL A 491 7.27 -19.61 -9.87
N THR A 492 8.21 -19.41 -10.80
CA THR A 492 8.17 -18.34 -11.81
C THR A 492 7.24 -18.60 -12.99
N LEU A 493 6.68 -19.82 -13.14
CA LEU A 493 5.82 -20.20 -14.26
C LEU A 493 4.52 -20.86 -13.78
N PRO A 494 3.34 -20.53 -14.38
CA PRO A 494 2.02 -21.02 -13.96
C PRO A 494 1.84 -22.55 -13.93
N GLU A 495 2.69 -23.29 -14.62
CA GLU A 495 2.57 -24.74 -14.82
C GLU A 495 3.64 -25.57 -14.10
N VAL A 496 4.57 -24.91 -13.37
CA VAL A 496 5.68 -25.60 -12.73
C VAL A 496 5.31 -26.02 -11.31
N VAL A 497 5.15 -27.32 -11.10
CA VAL A 497 4.97 -27.92 -9.77
C VAL A 497 6.33 -28.11 -9.11
N VAL A 498 6.62 -27.32 -8.08
CA VAL A 498 7.88 -27.39 -7.32
C VAL A 498 7.77 -28.45 -6.22
N PHE A 499 8.70 -29.41 -6.20
CA PHE A 499 8.81 -30.43 -5.16
C PHE A 499 10.16 -30.37 -4.41
N PRO A 500 10.18 -30.42 -3.06
CA PRO A 500 9.02 -30.40 -2.16
C PRO A 500 8.26 -29.06 -2.24
N ILE A 501 6.99 -29.06 -1.81
CA ILE A 501 6.13 -27.86 -1.86
C ILE A 501 6.85 -26.70 -1.16
N PRO A 502 6.92 -25.50 -1.76
CA PRO A 502 7.54 -24.34 -1.14
C PRO A 502 7.00 -24.07 0.27
N VAL A 503 7.88 -23.82 1.24
CA VAL A 503 7.54 -23.69 2.66
C VAL A 503 6.40 -22.70 2.91
N GLY A 504 6.42 -21.53 2.26
CA GLY A 504 5.34 -20.55 2.37
C GLY A 504 3.97 -21.13 1.98
N ARG A 505 3.89 -21.85 0.85
CA ARG A 505 2.65 -22.51 0.41
C ARG A 505 2.24 -23.64 1.35
N GLN A 506 3.20 -24.42 1.86
CA GLN A 506 2.93 -25.50 2.81
C GLN A 506 2.33 -24.99 4.12
N LEU A 507 2.91 -23.94 4.70
CA LEU A 507 2.44 -23.36 5.96
C LEU A 507 1.07 -22.68 5.77
N THR A 508 0.87 -21.93 4.68
CA THR A 508 -0.41 -21.26 4.43
C THR A 508 -1.53 -22.25 4.07
N ALA A 509 -1.21 -23.41 3.49
CA ALA A 509 -2.21 -24.45 3.22
C ALA A 509 -2.88 -24.99 4.51
N ALA A 510 -2.20 -24.96 5.65
CA ALA A 510 -2.80 -25.31 6.94
C ALA A 510 -3.89 -24.30 7.39
N HIS A 511 -3.86 -23.09 6.83
CA HIS A 511 -4.76 -21.97 7.13
C HIS A 511 -5.73 -21.70 5.97
N ILE A 512 -5.99 -22.67 5.10
CA ILE A 512 -6.84 -22.46 3.91
C ILE A 512 -8.29 -22.09 4.28
N ALA A 513 -8.81 -22.66 5.37
CA ALA A 513 -10.14 -22.33 5.89
C ALA A 513 -10.19 -20.91 6.45
N ASP A 514 -9.12 -20.49 7.15
CA ASP A 514 -8.98 -19.13 7.66
C ASP A 514 -8.98 -18.11 6.50
N MET A 515 -8.24 -18.40 5.42
CA MET A 515 -8.24 -17.54 4.23
C MET A 515 -9.59 -17.55 3.49
N ALA A 516 -10.28 -18.69 3.44
CA ALA A 516 -11.62 -18.76 2.85
C ALA A 516 -12.64 -17.92 3.61
N SER A 517 -12.54 -17.85 4.95
CA SER A 517 -13.45 -17.06 5.79
C SER A 517 -13.46 -15.57 5.44
N ILE A 518 -12.35 -15.04 4.91
CA ILE A 518 -12.24 -13.63 4.47
C ILE A 518 -13.20 -13.30 3.33
N LEU A 519 -13.53 -14.27 2.46
CA LEU A 519 -14.45 -14.08 1.33
C LEU A 519 -15.89 -13.76 1.79
N VAL A 520 -16.21 -13.99 3.07
CA VAL A 520 -17.48 -13.60 3.70
C VAL A 520 -17.66 -12.08 3.78
N LEU A 521 -16.56 -11.32 3.71
CA LEU A 521 -16.51 -9.86 3.75
C LEU A 521 -16.88 -9.25 2.39
N HIS A 522 -18.08 -9.53 1.90
CA HIS A 522 -18.58 -9.07 0.60
C HIS A 522 -18.64 -7.54 0.39
N GLU A 523 -18.45 -6.75 1.46
CA GLU A 523 -18.37 -5.28 1.43
C GLU A 523 -16.95 -4.78 1.12
N LEU A 524 -15.95 -5.68 1.17
CA LEU A 524 -14.54 -5.43 0.90
C LEU A 524 -14.10 -6.27 -0.32
N PRO A 525 -14.53 -5.89 -1.54
CA PRO A 525 -14.22 -6.63 -2.75
C PRO A 525 -12.72 -6.73 -3.03
N LYS A 526 -11.90 -5.71 -2.73
CA LYS A 526 -10.45 -5.78 -2.99
C LYS A 526 -9.73 -6.72 -2.04
N LEU A 527 -10.10 -6.73 -0.76
CA LEU A 527 -9.60 -7.74 0.16
C LEU A 527 -10.01 -9.16 -0.26
N SER A 528 -11.24 -9.33 -0.74
CA SER A 528 -11.75 -10.62 -1.26
C SER A 528 -10.98 -11.09 -2.49
N GLU A 529 -10.67 -10.18 -3.43
CA GLU A 529 -9.81 -10.47 -4.59
C GLU A 529 -8.42 -10.96 -4.16
N LEU A 530 -7.79 -10.31 -3.18
CA LEU A 530 -6.47 -10.71 -2.67
C LEU A 530 -6.53 -12.06 -1.92
N ALA A 531 -7.59 -12.32 -1.14
CA ALA A 531 -7.81 -13.60 -0.49
C ALA A 531 -8.02 -14.73 -1.51
N MET A 532 -8.76 -14.46 -2.58
CA MET A 532 -8.94 -15.41 -3.67
C MET A 532 -7.61 -15.67 -4.40
N HIS A 533 -6.79 -14.64 -4.62
CA HIS A 533 -5.45 -14.79 -5.19
C HIS A 533 -4.57 -15.72 -4.35
N VAL A 534 -4.61 -15.60 -3.02
CA VAL A 534 -3.91 -16.52 -2.11
C VAL A 534 -4.39 -17.96 -2.32
N LEU A 535 -5.71 -18.18 -2.37
CA LEU A 535 -6.31 -19.50 -2.56
C LEU A 535 -5.97 -20.12 -3.93
N VAL A 536 -5.88 -19.32 -5.00
CA VAL A 536 -5.39 -19.76 -6.32
C VAL A 536 -3.91 -20.18 -6.26
N LEU A 537 -3.06 -19.41 -5.58
CA LEU A 537 -1.65 -19.78 -5.41
C LEU A 537 -1.50 -21.11 -4.66
N LEU A 538 -2.41 -21.42 -3.74
CA LEU A 538 -2.44 -22.68 -2.99
C LEU A 538 -3.04 -23.83 -3.78
N SER A 539 -4.07 -23.61 -4.62
CA SER A 539 -4.76 -24.70 -5.36
C SER A 539 -3.82 -25.49 -6.26
N SER A 540 -2.83 -24.83 -6.87
CA SER A 540 -1.78 -25.48 -7.67
C SER A 540 -0.89 -26.46 -6.89
N SER A 541 -0.81 -26.29 -5.56
CA SER A 541 0.07 -27.06 -4.68
C SER A 541 -0.68 -27.98 -3.71
N TYR A 542 -1.94 -27.67 -3.43
CA TYR A 542 -2.82 -28.35 -2.48
C TYR A 542 -4.21 -28.54 -3.09
N ALA A 543 -4.37 -29.62 -3.85
CA ALA A 543 -5.67 -30.09 -4.31
C ALA A 543 -6.24 -31.09 -3.28
N SER A 544 -6.85 -30.57 -2.21
CA SER A 544 -7.52 -31.44 -1.23
C SER A 544 -8.87 -31.95 -1.78
N PRO A 545 -9.15 -33.27 -1.69
CA PRO A 545 -10.44 -33.82 -2.09
C PRO A 545 -11.59 -33.38 -1.17
N SER A 546 -11.29 -32.89 0.03
CA SER A 546 -12.28 -32.42 1.01
C SER A 546 -12.28 -30.90 1.19
N LEU A 547 -11.75 -30.15 0.22
CA LEU A 547 -11.70 -28.68 0.28
C LEU A 547 -13.09 -28.06 0.48
N TYR A 548 -14.14 -28.71 -0.02
CA TYR A 548 -15.53 -28.29 0.17
C TYR A 548 -15.95 -28.14 1.65
N THR A 549 -15.32 -28.87 2.57
CA THR A 549 -15.60 -28.79 4.02
C THR A 549 -15.23 -27.43 4.62
N THR A 550 -14.34 -26.68 3.96
CA THR A 550 -13.97 -25.32 4.40
C THR A 550 -15.05 -24.28 4.13
N GLY A 551 -16.08 -24.62 3.35
CA GLY A 551 -17.13 -23.67 2.93
C GLY A 551 -16.72 -22.72 1.80
N VAL A 552 -15.50 -22.84 1.27
CA VAL A 552 -14.97 -21.92 0.24
C VAL A 552 -15.89 -21.79 -0.99
N PHE A 553 -16.55 -22.87 -1.42
CA PHE A 553 -17.47 -22.85 -2.57
C PHE A 553 -18.76 -22.07 -2.30
N TYR A 554 -19.15 -21.88 -1.04
CA TYR A 554 -20.27 -21.01 -0.68
C TYR A 554 -19.78 -19.57 -0.52
N MET A 555 -18.63 -19.39 0.16
CA MET A 555 -18.06 -18.08 0.48
C MET A 555 -17.59 -17.31 -0.77
N LEU A 556 -17.09 -18.00 -1.80
CA LEU A 556 -16.62 -17.35 -3.03
C LEU A 556 -17.74 -16.69 -3.84
N PHE A 557 -18.97 -17.22 -3.77
CA PHE A 557 -20.13 -16.62 -4.43
C PHE A 557 -20.68 -15.42 -3.66
N LEU A 558 -20.02 -15.04 -2.56
CA LEU A 558 -20.31 -13.82 -1.85
C LEU A 558 -19.70 -12.56 -2.48
N TYR A 559 -18.87 -12.74 -3.51
CA TYR A 559 -18.19 -11.67 -4.19
C TYR A 559 -19.15 -10.77 -5.00
N LYS A 560 -19.13 -9.47 -4.69
CA LYS A 560 -19.92 -8.42 -5.34
C LYS A 560 -19.17 -7.59 -6.39
N GLY A 561 -17.85 -7.76 -6.51
CA GLY A 561 -17.08 -7.00 -7.50
C GLY A 561 -17.17 -7.60 -8.92
N ASP A 562 -16.34 -7.06 -9.80
CA ASP A 562 -16.32 -7.38 -11.23
C ASP A 562 -15.11 -8.23 -11.68
N SER A 563 -14.09 -8.35 -10.82
CA SER A 563 -12.85 -9.10 -11.08
C SER A 563 -12.97 -10.55 -10.60
N PHE A 564 -13.68 -11.37 -11.37
CA PHE A 564 -13.95 -12.78 -11.02
C PHE A 564 -12.93 -13.78 -11.62
N THR A 565 -11.86 -13.30 -12.26
CA THR A 565 -10.89 -14.17 -12.95
C THR A 565 -10.22 -15.18 -12.02
N ASP A 566 -9.71 -14.75 -10.87
CA ASP A 566 -9.05 -15.64 -9.90
C ASP A 566 -10.07 -16.64 -9.30
N PHE A 567 -11.32 -16.22 -9.11
CA PHE A 567 -12.41 -17.08 -8.66
C PHE A 567 -12.70 -18.18 -9.68
N ALA A 568 -12.80 -17.82 -10.97
CA ALA A 568 -12.97 -18.76 -12.07
C ALA A 568 -11.79 -19.75 -12.17
N SER A 569 -10.55 -19.26 -12.09
CA SER A 569 -9.35 -20.09 -12.07
C SER A 569 -9.35 -21.08 -10.89
N PHE A 570 -9.74 -20.63 -9.70
CA PHE A 570 -9.85 -21.47 -8.53
C PHE A 570 -10.91 -22.56 -8.70
N LEU A 571 -12.10 -22.19 -9.20
CA LEU A 571 -13.20 -23.11 -9.46
C LEU A 571 -12.79 -24.20 -10.48
N GLN A 572 -12.23 -23.80 -11.62
CA GLN A 572 -11.73 -24.73 -12.64
C GLN A 572 -10.69 -25.71 -12.07
N ALA A 573 -9.77 -25.22 -11.26
CA ALA A 573 -8.71 -26.04 -10.68
C ALA A 573 -9.18 -27.03 -9.61
N THR A 574 -10.33 -26.78 -8.94
CA THR A 574 -10.67 -27.50 -7.69
C THR A 574 -11.99 -28.27 -7.74
N HIS A 575 -12.99 -27.85 -8.51
CA HIS A 575 -14.36 -28.36 -8.36
C HIS A 575 -14.51 -29.85 -8.75
N GLN A 576 -13.78 -30.32 -9.77
CA GLN A 576 -13.80 -31.74 -10.19
C GLN A 576 -13.02 -32.66 -9.26
N LEU A 577 -12.18 -32.11 -8.38
CA LEU A 577 -11.31 -32.87 -7.48
C LEU A 577 -12.00 -33.26 -6.17
N GLN A 578 -13.20 -32.72 -5.91
CA GLN A 578 -13.90 -32.92 -4.66
C GLN A 578 -14.49 -34.33 -4.58
N THR A 579 -14.26 -35.02 -3.45
CA THR A 579 -14.78 -36.38 -3.24
C THR A 579 -15.29 -36.57 -1.81
N VAL A 580 -16.23 -37.49 -1.66
CA VAL A 580 -16.74 -37.98 -0.38
C VAL A 580 -16.40 -39.47 -0.29
N SER A 581 -15.55 -39.85 0.67
CA SER A 581 -14.99 -41.20 0.85
C SER A 581 -14.21 -41.69 -0.39
N THR A 582 -14.91 -41.91 -1.50
CA THR A 582 -14.38 -42.31 -2.81
C THR A 582 -15.26 -41.87 -4.00
N LYS A 583 -16.43 -41.28 -3.77
CA LYS A 583 -17.36 -40.84 -4.82
C LYS A 583 -17.13 -39.36 -5.16
N PRO A 584 -17.21 -38.97 -6.44
CA PRO A 584 -17.10 -37.56 -6.83
C PRO A 584 -18.23 -36.75 -6.19
N ARG A 585 -17.89 -35.59 -5.64
CA ARG A 585 -18.84 -34.66 -5.02
C ARG A 585 -18.98 -33.43 -5.91
N HIS A 586 -20.04 -33.38 -6.70
CA HIS A 586 -20.33 -32.26 -7.58
C HIS A 586 -20.97 -31.09 -6.82
N ILE A 587 -20.21 -30.42 -5.93
CA ILE A 587 -20.74 -29.32 -5.10
C ILE A 587 -21.34 -28.17 -5.92
N LEU A 588 -20.78 -27.88 -7.11
CA LEU A 588 -21.31 -26.84 -7.98
C LEU A 588 -22.66 -27.19 -8.59
N ALA A 589 -23.03 -28.47 -8.70
CA ALA A 589 -24.34 -28.87 -9.22
C ALA A 589 -25.49 -28.49 -8.28
N ASP A 590 -25.19 -28.32 -6.98
CA ASP A 590 -26.16 -27.81 -5.99
C ASP A 590 -26.28 -26.27 -6.06
N LEU A 591 -25.34 -25.57 -6.72
CA LEU A 591 -25.23 -24.10 -6.69
C LEU A 591 -25.53 -23.45 -8.05
N LEU A 592 -25.03 -24.02 -9.13
CA LEU A 592 -25.07 -23.47 -10.48
C LEU A 592 -25.89 -24.36 -11.42
N PRO A 593 -26.57 -23.78 -12.42
CA PRO A 593 -27.17 -24.57 -13.49
C PRO A 593 -26.11 -25.40 -14.22
N PRO A 594 -26.44 -26.61 -14.72
CA PRO A 594 -25.49 -27.46 -15.45
C PRO A 594 -24.78 -26.74 -16.60
N ALA A 595 -25.50 -25.87 -17.32
CA ALA A 595 -24.95 -25.05 -18.38
C ALA A 595 -23.78 -24.15 -17.94
N MET A 596 -23.84 -23.59 -16.73
CA MET A 596 -22.77 -22.75 -16.19
C MET A 596 -21.54 -23.59 -15.81
N ILE A 597 -21.74 -24.83 -15.37
CA ILE A 597 -20.63 -25.75 -15.06
C ILE A 597 -19.94 -26.17 -16.36
N ASP A 598 -20.70 -26.48 -17.41
CA ASP A 598 -20.15 -26.79 -18.73
C ASP A 598 -19.38 -25.60 -19.33
N GLN A 599 -19.88 -24.36 -19.14
CA GLN A 599 -19.14 -23.16 -19.56
C GLN A 599 -17.88 -22.93 -18.70
N LEU A 600 -17.91 -23.25 -17.41
CA LEU A 600 -16.74 -23.17 -16.54
C LEU A 600 -15.62 -24.11 -17.05
N ASP A 601 -15.96 -25.31 -17.51
CA ASP A 601 -14.98 -26.28 -18.02
C ASP A 601 -14.45 -25.92 -19.42
N LEU A 602 -15.27 -25.24 -20.23
CA LEU A 602 -14.94 -24.95 -21.62
C LEU A 602 -14.19 -23.62 -21.82
N LEU A 603 -14.58 -22.58 -21.09
CA LEU A 603 -14.09 -21.22 -21.29
C LEU A 603 -12.77 -20.98 -20.53
N SER A 604 -11.97 -20.03 -20.99
CA SER A 604 -10.86 -19.53 -20.16
C SER A 604 -11.39 -18.81 -18.91
N PRO A 605 -10.60 -18.71 -17.81
CA PRO A 605 -11.02 -18.00 -16.61
C PRO A 605 -11.50 -16.56 -16.87
N ALA A 606 -10.87 -15.85 -17.81
CA ALA A 606 -11.24 -14.49 -18.17
C ALA A 606 -12.58 -14.43 -18.92
N GLU A 607 -12.83 -15.34 -19.85
CA GLU A 607 -14.10 -15.45 -20.58
C GLU A 607 -15.25 -15.85 -19.65
N PHE A 608 -15.01 -16.82 -18.75
CA PHE A 608 -16.01 -17.20 -17.74
C PHE A 608 -16.28 -16.05 -16.77
N SER A 609 -15.25 -15.30 -16.34
CA SER A 609 -15.43 -14.10 -15.51
C SER A 609 -16.33 -13.07 -16.19
N ALA A 610 -16.13 -12.81 -17.48
CA ALA A 610 -16.96 -11.90 -18.25
C ALA A 610 -18.41 -12.39 -18.38
N LEU A 611 -18.62 -13.70 -18.57
CA LEU A 611 -19.95 -14.32 -18.59
C LEU A 611 -20.65 -14.24 -17.22
N PHE A 612 -19.96 -14.64 -16.15
CA PHE A 612 -20.52 -14.70 -14.80
C PHE A 612 -20.87 -13.31 -14.27
N CYS A 613 -20.01 -12.32 -14.54
CA CYS A 613 -20.20 -10.93 -14.12
C CYS A 613 -20.92 -10.04 -15.13
N SER A 614 -21.42 -10.59 -16.24
CA SER A 614 -22.16 -9.83 -17.24
C SER A 614 -23.34 -9.08 -16.61
N GLY A 615 -23.42 -7.77 -16.88
CA GLY A 615 -24.59 -6.94 -16.54
C GLY A 615 -25.77 -7.17 -17.49
N ASP A 616 -25.51 -7.77 -18.65
CA ASP A 616 -26.51 -8.07 -19.66
C ASP A 616 -27.10 -9.47 -19.49
N HIS A 617 -28.35 -9.64 -19.93
CA HIS A 617 -28.99 -10.93 -20.00
C HIS A 617 -28.37 -11.77 -21.13
N VAL A 618 -27.65 -12.83 -20.77
CA VAL A 618 -27.05 -13.74 -21.76
C VAL A 618 -28.01 -14.88 -22.02
N GLU A 619 -28.63 -14.88 -23.20
CA GLU A 619 -29.40 -16.02 -23.72
C GLU A 619 -28.70 -16.58 -24.94
N SER A 620 -28.26 -17.82 -24.83
CA SER A 620 -27.76 -18.60 -25.96
C SER A 620 -28.23 -20.03 -25.82
N PRO A 621 -28.17 -20.84 -26.90
CA PRO A 621 -28.43 -22.27 -26.79
C PRO A 621 -27.56 -22.95 -25.74
N ARG A 622 -26.36 -22.43 -25.45
CA ARG A 622 -25.38 -23.08 -24.57
C ARG A 622 -25.49 -22.67 -23.11
N VAL A 623 -25.95 -21.45 -22.87
CA VAL A 623 -26.04 -20.87 -21.52
C VAL A 623 -27.14 -19.82 -21.44
N ILE A 624 -27.89 -19.87 -20.36
CA ILE A 624 -28.83 -18.84 -19.92
C ILE A 624 -28.32 -18.38 -18.56
N TRP A 625 -27.85 -17.14 -18.48
CA TRP A 625 -27.36 -16.53 -17.26
C TRP A 625 -27.66 -15.04 -17.27
N ASN A 626 -28.15 -14.53 -16.15
CA ASN A 626 -28.50 -13.13 -16.02
C ASN A 626 -28.20 -12.61 -14.59
N PRO A 627 -28.18 -11.28 -14.38
CA PRO A 627 -27.90 -10.69 -13.08
C PRO A 627 -28.86 -11.14 -11.97
N THR A 628 -30.12 -11.44 -12.29
CA THR A 628 -31.11 -11.94 -11.33
C THR A 628 -30.75 -13.34 -10.83
N MET A 629 -30.32 -14.23 -11.72
CA MET A 629 -29.81 -15.56 -11.36
C MET A 629 -28.56 -15.47 -10.49
N ARG A 630 -27.60 -14.60 -10.85
CA ARG A 630 -26.41 -14.32 -10.00
C ARG A 630 -26.82 -13.81 -8.62
N HIS A 631 -27.80 -12.90 -8.56
CA HIS A 631 -28.31 -12.36 -7.30
C HIS A 631 -29.03 -13.42 -6.46
N MET A 632 -29.78 -14.33 -7.08
CA MET A 632 -30.40 -15.46 -6.38
C MET A 632 -29.36 -16.40 -5.77
N LEU A 633 -28.32 -16.76 -6.52
CA LEU A 633 -27.18 -17.53 -5.99
C LEU A 633 -26.57 -16.83 -4.77
N TRP A 634 -26.22 -15.56 -4.93
CA TRP A 634 -25.66 -14.73 -3.88
C TRP A 634 -26.54 -14.72 -2.62
N ARG A 635 -27.84 -14.45 -2.76
CA ARG A 635 -28.79 -14.39 -1.64
C ARG A 635 -28.89 -15.72 -0.88
N ASN A 636 -28.92 -16.85 -1.59
CA ASN A 636 -28.98 -18.17 -0.97
C ASN A 636 -27.69 -18.50 -0.20
N CYS A 637 -26.53 -18.23 -0.79
CA CYS A 637 -25.24 -18.43 -0.12
C CYS A 637 -25.09 -17.51 1.10
N LEU A 638 -25.52 -16.25 1.01
CA LEU A 638 -25.53 -15.31 2.12
C LEU A 638 -26.38 -15.83 3.28
N ALA A 639 -27.63 -16.20 3.00
CA ALA A 639 -28.55 -16.74 4.00
C ALA A 639 -28.04 -18.03 4.66
N HIS A 640 -27.34 -18.89 3.90
CA HIS A 640 -26.72 -20.09 4.46
C HIS A 640 -25.59 -19.75 5.44
N LEU A 641 -24.77 -18.75 5.10
CA LEU A 641 -23.57 -18.38 5.85
C LEU A 641 -23.83 -17.41 7.01
N ASP A 642 -25.01 -16.79 7.11
CA ASP A 642 -25.33 -15.74 8.09
C ASP A 642 -24.96 -16.08 9.54
N ASP A 643 -25.22 -17.30 10.01
CA ASP A 643 -24.84 -17.74 11.37
C ASP A 643 -23.32 -17.73 11.59
N HIS A 644 -22.57 -18.13 10.56
CA HIS A 644 -21.12 -18.10 10.61
C HIS A 644 -20.62 -16.65 10.57
N ARG A 645 -21.21 -15.78 9.73
CA ARG A 645 -20.89 -14.33 9.72
C ARG A 645 -21.10 -13.71 11.11
N ALA A 646 -22.24 -14.03 11.73
CA ALA A 646 -22.58 -13.60 13.08
C ALA A 646 -21.59 -14.10 14.15
N THR A 647 -21.05 -15.31 13.98
CA THR A 647 -20.05 -15.86 14.90
C THR A 647 -18.68 -15.22 14.70
N LEU A 648 -18.27 -14.95 13.46
CA LEU A 648 -17.02 -14.24 13.13
C LEU A 648 -17.00 -12.79 13.66
N GLN A 649 -18.17 -12.17 13.84
CA GLN A 649 -18.27 -10.89 14.54
C GLN A 649 -17.88 -10.99 16.03
N GLN A 650 -17.91 -12.18 16.64
CA GLN A 650 -17.53 -12.37 18.04
C GLN A 650 -16.10 -12.89 18.17
N ASP A 651 -15.75 -13.95 17.42
CA ASP A 651 -14.41 -14.53 17.36
C ASP A 651 -13.97 -14.69 15.90
N VAL A 652 -13.01 -13.87 15.48
CA VAL A 652 -12.59 -13.73 14.08
C VAL A 652 -11.86 -14.97 13.54
N ALA A 653 -11.41 -15.85 14.43
CA ALA A 653 -10.72 -17.09 14.04
C ALA A 653 -11.60 -18.33 14.26
N THR A 654 -12.92 -18.15 14.38
CA THR A 654 -13.84 -19.29 14.47
C THR A 654 -13.83 -20.08 13.17
N PRO A 655 -13.51 -21.39 13.17
CA PRO A 655 -13.55 -22.19 11.96
C PRO A 655 -14.99 -22.38 11.46
N TYR A 656 -15.16 -22.49 10.15
CA TYR A 656 -16.44 -22.83 9.56
C TYR A 656 -16.82 -24.29 9.86
N GLU A 657 -18.00 -24.51 10.41
CA GLU A 657 -18.58 -25.85 10.54
C GLU A 657 -19.36 -26.17 9.25
N TYR A 658 -18.90 -27.18 8.50
CA TYR A 658 -19.52 -27.53 7.22
C TYR A 658 -20.95 -28.05 7.41
N HIS A 659 -21.86 -27.52 6.58
CA HIS A 659 -23.20 -28.04 6.41
C HIS A 659 -23.53 -28.01 4.92
N PRO A 660 -24.18 -29.05 4.37
CA PRO A 660 -24.67 -28.99 2.99
C PRO A 660 -25.71 -27.88 2.88
N MET A 661 -25.57 -27.03 1.86
CA MET A 661 -26.59 -26.04 1.51
C MET A 661 -27.69 -26.71 0.69
N ALA A 662 -28.94 -26.26 0.89
CA ALA A 662 -30.03 -26.66 0.01
C ALA A 662 -29.72 -26.22 -1.45
N PRO A 663 -30.04 -27.05 -2.46
CA PRO A 663 -29.79 -26.69 -3.85
C PRO A 663 -30.46 -25.37 -4.25
N VAL A 664 -29.74 -24.54 -5.00
CA VAL A 664 -30.28 -23.28 -5.53
C VAL A 664 -31.16 -23.60 -6.72
N VAL A 665 -32.43 -23.22 -6.64
CA VAL A 665 -33.40 -23.48 -7.70
C VAL A 665 -33.71 -22.22 -8.49
N TYR A 666 -33.62 -22.32 -9.82
CA TYR A 666 -33.74 -21.21 -10.77
C TYR A 666 -35.07 -21.26 -11.56
N HIS A 667 -36.16 -21.67 -10.89
CA HIS A 667 -37.47 -21.91 -11.49
C HIS A 667 -37.98 -20.74 -12.34
N GLU A 668 -37.84 -19.51 -11.84
CA GLU A 668 -38.31 -18.28 -12.52
C GLU A 668 -37.72 -18.08 -13.93
N HIS A 669 -36.54 -18.65 -14.20
CA HIS A 669 -35.85 -18.49 -15.48
C HIS A 669 -35.72 -19.79 -16.28
N LEU A 670 -35.66 -20.94 -15.62
CA LEU A 670 -35.34 -22.22 -16.27
C LEU A 670 -36.50 -23.24 -16.32
N ASP A 671 -37.67 -22.97 -15.71
CA ASP A 671 -38.79 -23.93 -15.70
C ASP A 671 -39.33 -24.31 -17.09
N HIS A 672 -39.13 -23.43 -18.06
CA HIS A 672 -39.58 -23.62 -19.43
C HIS A 672 -38.44 -24.03 -20.37
N GLU A 673 -37.29 -24.40 -19.82
CA GLU A 673 -36.07 -24.71 -20.55
C GLU A 673 -35.60 -26.12 -20.18
N LEU A 674 -35.55 -27.01 -21.18
CA LEU A 674 -34.95 -28.34 -21.01
C LEU A 674 -33.49 -28.30 -21.45
N TYR A 675 -32.59 -28.70 -20.55
CA TYR A 675 -31.16 -28.76 -20.83
C TYR A 675 -30.75 -30.20 -21.20
N CYS A 676 -30.29 -30.40 -22.44
CA CYS A 676 -29.84 -31.69 -22.95
C CYS A 676 -28.42 -31.55 -23.51
N HIS A 677 -27.47 -32.29 -22.93
CA HIS A 677 -26.07 -32.40 -23.36
C HIS A 677 -25.46 -31.12 -23.96
N GLY A 678 -25.32 -30.07 -23.16
CA GLY A 678 -24.69 -28.82 -23.60
C GLY A 678 -25.65 -27.76 -24.14
N TYR A 679 -26.94 -28.07 -24.34
CA TYR A 679 -27.88 -27.17 -25.03
C TYR A 679 -29.26 -27.05 -24.36
N TYR A 680 -29.76 -25.82 -24.26
CA TYR A 680 -31.15 -25.48 -23.96
C TYR A 680 -32.01 -25.61 -25.21
N LEU A 681 -33.00 -26.51 -25.18
CA LEU A 681 -33.75 -26.90 -26.38
C LEU A 681 -34.54 -25.75 -27.00
N ARG A 682 -35.20 -24.92 -26.19
CA ARG A 682 -36.02 -23.82 -26.72
C ARG A 682 -35.16 -22.79 -27.43
N GLN A 683 -34.01 -22.45 -26.82
CA GLN A 683 -33.04 -21.54 -27.41
C GLN A 683 -32.36 -22.15 -28.64
N LEU A 684 -32.07 -23.45 -28.64
CA LEU A 684 -31.54 -24.17 -29.79
C LEU A 684 -32.51 -24.14 -30.97
N CYS A 685 -33.82 -24.25 -30.74
CA CYS A 685 -34.84 -24.18 -31.81
C CYS A 685 -34.91 -22.80 -32.50
N ILE A 686 -34.47 -21.74 -31.83
CA ILE A 686 -34.49 -20.36 -32.35
C ILE A 686 -33.12 -19.99 -32.96
N SER A 687 -32.07 -20.73 -32.61
CA SER A 687 -30.70 -20.49 -33.05
C SER A 687 -30.34 -21.22 -34.35
N THR A 688 -29.28 -20.76 -34.99
CA THR A 688 -28.63 -21.40 -36.15
C THR A 688 -27.35 -22.15 -35.77
N GLU A 689 -27.08 -22.32 -34.47
CA GLU A 689 -25.88 -22.99 -33.97
C GLU A 689 -25.84 -24.49 -34.36
N VAL A 690 -24.65 -24.96 -34.75
CA VAL A 690 -24.42 -26.37 -35.12
C VAL A 690 -24.09 -27.19 -33.87
N ILE A 691 -24.81 -28.29 -33.67
CA ILE A 691 -24.58 -29.24 -32.58
C ILE A 691 -23.22 -29.91 -32.74
N LYS A 692 -22.34 -29.77 -31.75
CA LYS A 692 -20.97 -30.31 -31.80
C LYS A 692 -20.91 -31.84 -31.67
N ASP A 693 -21.69 -32.42 -30.75
CA ASP A 693 -21.81 -33.88 -30.57
C ASP A 693 -23.28 -34.34 -30.73
N PRO A 694 -23.70 -34.67 -31.96
CA PRO A 694 -25.07 -35.08 -32.23
C PRO A 694 -25.48 -36.39 -31.53
N VAL A 695 -24.55 -37.32 -31.31
CA VAL A 695 -24.89 -38.65 -30.77
C VAL A 695 -25.15 -38.55 -29.27
N ALA A 696 -24.27 -37.91 -28.53
CA ALA A 696 -24.45 -37.71 -27.10
C ALA A 696 -25.65 -36.78 -26.81
N PHE A 697 -25.87 -35.77 -27.66
CA PHE A 697 -27.08 -34.95 -27.61
C PHE A 697 -28.37 -35.75 -27.82
N LEU A 698 -28.48 -36.54 -28.89
CA LEU A 698 -29.68 -37.35 -29.14
C LEU A 698 -29.93 -38.40 -28.05
N THR A 699 -28.86 -38.94 -27.46
CA THR A 699 -28.97 -39.87 -26.33
C THR A 699 -29.53 -39.18 -25.10
N SER A 700 -28.95 -38.04 -24.70
CA SER A 700 -29.45 -37.25 -23.57
C SER A 700 -30.88 -36.75 -23.79
N LEU A 701 -31.23 -36.38 -25.03
CA LEU A 701 -32.59 -35.99 -25.39
C LEU A 701 -33.56 -37.17 -25.28
N HIS A 702 -33.16 -38.37 -25.72
CA HIS A 702 -33.96 -39.57 -25.59
C HIS A 702 -34.19 -39.94 -24.11
N ASP A 703 -33.16 -39.81 -23.28
CA ASP A 703 -33.24 -40.08 -21.84
C ASP A 703 -34.17 -39.07 -21.14
N ALA A 704 -34.01 -37.77 -21.45
CA ALA A 704 -34.87 -36.72 -20.91
C ALA A 704 -36.33 -36.88 -21.35
N TRP A 705 -36.57 -37.23 -22.62
CA TRP A 705 -37.89 -37.56 -23.13
C TRP A 705 -38.50 -38.77 -22.41
N THR A 706 -37.71 -39.82 -22.21
CA THR A 706 -38.14 -41.02 -21.48
C THR A 706 -38.46 -40.69 -20.03
N ALA A 707 -37.66 -39.87 -19.35
CA ALA A 707 -37.91 -39.42 -18.00
C ALA A 707 -39.22 -38.61 -17.89
N GLU A 708 -39.48 -37.71 -18.83
CA GLU A 708 -40.72 -36.91 -18.86
C GLU A 708 -41.96 -37.80 -19.11
N VAL A 709 -41.86 -38.80 -19.99
CA VAL A 709 -42.94 -39.78 -20.23
C VAL A 709 -43.26 -40.59 -18.98
N HIS A 710 -42.25 -40.91 -18.16
CA HIS A 710 -42.40 -41.65 -16.91
C HIS A 710 -42.56 -40.76 -15.68
N ARG A 711 -42.76 -39.44 -15.86
CA ARG A 711 -42.83 -38.49 -14.76
C ARG A 711 -44.08 -38.74 -13.91
N VAL A 712 -43.88 -39.38 -12.76
CA VAL A 712 -44.89 -39.43 -11.70
C VAL A 712 -44.92 -38.04 -11.05
N ALA A 713 -46.11 -37.45 -10.90
CA ALA A 713 -46.27 -36.20 -10.17
C ALA A 713 -45.98 -36.43 -8.67
N VAL A 714 -44.71 -36.43 -8.29
CA VAL A 714 -44.26 -36.46 -6.90
C VAL A 714 -44.19 -35.03 -6.41
N GLY A 715 -45.34 -34.46 -6.06
CA GLY A 715 -45.37 -33.26 -5.25
C GLY A 715 -45.32 -33.68 -3.80
N VAL A 716 -44.14 -33.61 -3.16
CA VAL A 716 -44.08 -33.65 -1.69
C VAL A 716 -44.92 -32.48 -1.21
N SER A 717 -46.01 -32.75 -0.50
CA SER A 717 -46.84 -31.68 0.03
C SER A 717 -46.05 -30.86 1.05
N ARG A 718 -46.40 -29.58 1.21
CA ARG A 718 -45.73 -28.71 2.21
C ARG A 718 -45.76 -29.33 3.62
N ASP A 719 -46.81 -30.09 3.93
CA ASP A 719 -46.99 -30.75 5.23
C ASP A 719 -46.09 -31.99 5.37
N GLU A 720 -45.90 -32.76 4.30
CA GLU A 720 -44.93 -33.86 4.28
C GLU A 720 -43.48 -33.35 4.39
N ALA A 721 -43.15 -32.24 3.73
CA ALA A 721 -41.83 -31.61 3.86
C ALA A 721 -41.59 -31.10 5.30
N LYS A 722 -42.60 -30.46 5.93
CA LYS A 722 -42.55 -30.06 7.34
C LYS A 722 -42.33 -31.26 8.27
N ALA A 723 -43.02 -32.37 8.02
CA ALA A 723 -42.87 -33.60 8.79
C ALA A 723 -41.46 -34.18 8.68
N THR A 724 -40.85 -34.16 7.48
CA THR A 724 -39.46 -34.58 7.26
C THR A 724 -38.45 -33.72 8.02
N LEU A 725 -38.71 -32.40 8.11
CA LEU A 725 -37.91 -31.44 8.88
C LEU A 725 -38.24 -31.40 10.38
N GLU A 726 -39.18 -32.23 10.85
CA GLU A 726 -39.60 -32.32 12.25
C GLU A 726 -40.09 -30.96 12.82
N LEU A 727 -40.75 -30.15 11.99
CA LEU A 727 -41.31 -28.85 12.36
C LEU A 727 -42.75 -29.00 12.91
N VAL A 728 -43.01 -28.44 14.11
CA VAL A 728 -44.26 -28.64 14.87
C VAL A 728 -45.27 -27.47 14.71
N VAL A 729 -44.87 -26.33 14.14
CA VAL A 729 -45.68 -25.09 14.12
C VAL A 729 -46.01 -24.65 12.69
N ASP A 730 -47.19 -24.05 12.51
CA ASP A 730 -47.78 -23.72 11.20
C ASP A 730 -47.26 -22.42 10.57
N ASP A 731 -46.57 -21.56 11.34
CA ASP A 731 -45.87 -20.37 10.86
C ASP A 731 -44.36 -20.63 10.97
N GLY A 732 -43.53 -20.62 9.92
CA GLY A 732 -43.56 -19.74 8.75
C GLY A 732 -42.31 -18.85 8.69
N ASN A 733 -41.36 -18.95 9.63
CA ASN A 733 -40.09 -18.25 9.51
C ASN A 733 -39.09 -19.06 8.66
N CYS A 734 -38.53 -18.43 7.63
CA CYS A 734 -37.48 -19.02 6.80
C CYS A 734 -36.26 -19.44 7.62
N ASP A 735 -35.98 -18.76 8.73
CA ASP A 735 -34.85 -19.10 9.60
C ASP A 735 -35.07 -20.43 10.33
N ASP A 736 -36.28 -20.70 10.82
CA ASP A 736 -36.58 -21.96 11.52
C ASP A 736 -36.49 -23.17 10.58
N VAL A 737 -36.90 -22.99 9.32
CA VAL A 737 -36.74 -23.98 8.25
C VAL A 737 -35.26 -24.22 7.96
N ARG A 738 -34.46 -23.15 7.88
CA ARG A 738 -33.01 -23.24 7.64
C ARG A 738 -32.31 -23.95 8.80
N ASP A 739 -32.66 -23.63 10.04
CA ASP A 739 -32.11 -24.25 11.23
C ASP A 739 -32.49 -25.74 11.33
N ALA A 740 -33.73 -26.09 10.97
CA ALA A 740 -34.15 -27.48 10.88
C ALA A 740 -33.37 -28.24 9.80
N TYR A 741 -33.20 -27.65 8.61
CA TYR A 741 -32.42 -28.25 7.54
C TYR A 741 -30.95 -28.43 7.92
N LYS A 742 -30.31 -27.42 8.54
CA LYS A 742 -28.93 -27.52 9.05
C LYS A 742 -28.80 -28.61 10.11
N ARG A 743 -29.76 -28.71 11.05
CA ARG A 743 -29.80 -29.77 12.07
C ARG A 743 -29.95 -31.16 11.46
N LEU A 744 -30.76 -31.30 10.41
CA LEU A 744 -30.87 -32.55 9.64
C LEU A 744 -29.57 -32.86 8.90
N GLY A 745 -28.91 -31.84 8.35
CA GLY A 745 -27.64 -31.95 7.63
C GLY A 745 -26.43 -32.28 8.51
N LYS A 746 -26.39 -31.82 9.78
CA LYS A 746 -25.28 -32.08 10.73
C LYS A 746 -24.89 -33.59 10.84
N PRO A 747 -25.82 -34.52 11.13
CA PRO A 747 -25.51 -35.95 11.17
C PRO A 747 -25.32 -36.58 9.77
N ILE A 748 -25.72 -35.90 8.69
CA ILE A 748 -25.66 -36.35 7.30
C ILE A 748 -24.48 -35.70 6.56
N CYS A 749 -23.58 -34.98 7.26
CA CYS A 749 -22.30 -34.58 6.69
C CYS A 749 -21.68 -35.81 6.03
N PRO A 750 -21.23 -35.74 4.77
CA PRO A 750 -20.93 -36.93 3.98
C PRO A 750 -19.86 -37.86 4.61
N GLU A 751 -19.08 -37.33 5.55
CA GLU A 751 -18.05 -38.04 6.32
C GLU A 751 -18.60 -38.73 7.60
N GLN A 752 -19.80 -38.38 8.06
CA GLN A 752 -20.47 -38.89 9.27
C GLN A 752 -21.82 -39.57 8.98
N ALA A 753 -22.31 -39.52 7.73
CA ALA A 753 -23.59 -40.05 7.30
C ALA A 753 -23.64 -41.59 7.35
N LEU A 754 -23.94 -42.14 8.53
CA LEU A 754 -24.50 -43.48 8.70
C LEU A 754 -26.04 -43.49 8.44
N ALA A 755 -26.63 -42.35 8.09
CA ALA A 755 -28.06 -42.16 7.95
C ALA A 755 -28.52 -42.06 6.48
N ASP A 756 -29.81 -42.39 6.27
CA ASP A 756 -30.57 -42.44 5.02
C ASP A 756 -30.32 -41.22 4.10
N PRO A 757 -29.56 -41.36 2.99
CA PRO A 757 -29.24 -40.26 2.07
C PRO A 757 -30.49 -39.69 1.38
N ASP A 758 -31.55 -40.49 1.27
CA ASP A 758 -32.81 -40.07 0.66
C ASP A 758 -33.57 -39.08 1.56
N LYS A 759 -33.21 -38.96 2.86
CA LYS A 759 -33.87 -38.02 3.80
C LYS A 759 -33.45 -36.57 3.59
N LEU A 760 -32.23 -36.30 3.12
CA LEU A 760 -31.76 -34.93 2.84
C LEU A 760 -32.23 -34.43 1.47
N GLN A 761 -32.41 -35.37 0.53
CA GLN A 761 -32.87 -35.09 -0.84
C GLN A 761 -34.40 -34.92 -0.92
N ARG A 762 -35.16 -35.65 -0.09
CA ARG A 762 -36.58 -35.42 0.14
C ARG A 762 -36.81 -34.14 0.94
#